data_AF-A0A7S0PCW1-F1
#
_entry.id   AF-A0A7S0PCW1-F1
#
_cell.length_a   1.000
_cell.length_b   1.000
_cell.length_c   1.000
_cell.angle_alpha   90.00
_cell.angle_beta   90.00
_cell.angle_gamma   90.00
#
_symmetry.space_group_name_H-M   'P 1'
#
loop_
_entity.id
_entity.type
_entity.pdbx_description
1 polymer ?
#
loop_
_entity_poly.entity_id
_entity_poly.type
_entity_poly.pdbx_seq_one_letter_code
_entity_poly.pdbx_strand_id
1 'polypeptide(L)'
;SRLLPSYDDDTKAEILDYLFKPNYGASLHILKVEIGGDAQSTDGTEPSHQHTEDDLNCDRGYEWYLLKEAKARNPDILTYGLSWAWPAWTGNFTDSPWNAPAKAANYTLNWLRCARDSHSLDIDYVGSWNERSYSADYLKLLRRELDSNGFPSTRIVAPDSNWDIAGEMLTDPELMDAVDIVGAHYPGMTSSSDAIKTGKLLAASEDDSTFGDNIGTGCWARLLNRNWVQGRMSATIMWNLLASYYPGLPWMGTSFMWATQPWSGHYQVKSAVYVTAHWTQFTRPGWSYLAVDSTGGSGFFAKGGTYASLVENADGTGHFSVVMEKIHHDRSKCVRPGLPEYSVEQESVTFRLTGPAAATAAAQGKLALWTSVLRYNGQESTLFEQQAPIPVARAPDGSVNFTVTVPVDGVITVSTMLTGPAKGGVAMPPSAAPFPVPYSDDFNDYPLHSEPSYFADQAGSWEVLDSRDPAHGLAMRQMVPQKPICWAGDYAPVSVFGETTWTDVNHSVDFMIDPESSATAAASIGARVTGTTRPNGVFVSVGLDGTWTAYYNLGDGKSAAQGKLPVDVKPSQWHNLALAITGSRASAWLDGIALFENMDVSTCNCPSGWTAVGTGWTYEFVWFDNYAVNSATNAGVLCAPAASGQSAILEGTSTAFDANFRYRYSFQQGSLTLISNPSLCLGVSGKDPSSGYPNVALVACDPQDASQAWDLQLNSTTTQFVNGFENKGYCMDVTGQASWAGANVELYECNGGDNQKFVLDEDGRIVNTGYVEPKKAVGACSAIPM
;
A
#
# COMPACT_ATOMS: atom_id res chain seq x y z
N SER A 1 -5.18 2.06 -3.69
CA SER A 1 -5.48 0.96 -2.72
C SER A 1 -4.44 -0.17 -2.81
N ARG A 2 -3.16 0.18 -2.85
CA ARG A 2 -2.09 -0.69 -3.36
C ARG A 2 -1.84 -1.98 -2.59
N LEU A 3 -1.90 -1.96 -1.26
CA LEU A 3 -1.58 -3.12 -0.41
C LEU A 3 -2.77 -4.07 -0.19
N LEU A 4 -3.98 -3.67 -0.61
CA LEU A 4 -5.22 -4.43 -0.38
C LEU A 4 -5.22 -5.78 -1.10
N PRO A 5 -4.77 -5.90 -2.38
CA PRO A 5 -4.74 -7.18 -3.07
C PRO A 5 -3.91 -8.27 -2.36
N SER A 6 -2.89 -7.86 -1.60
CA SER A 6 -1.99 -8.77 -0.87
C SER A 6 -2.54 -9.27 0.48
N TYR A 7 -3.72 -8.82 0.92
CA TYR A 7 -4.41 -9.42 2.06
C TYR A 7 -5.01 -10.78 1.67
N ASP A 8 -5.09 -11.69 2.65
CA ASP A 8 -5.86 -12.92 2.50
C ASP A 8 -7.34 -12.61 2.19
N ASP A 9 -8.00 -13.55 1.51
CA ASP A 9 -9.34 -13.33 0.97
C ASP A 9 -10.39 -13.05 2.06
N ASP A 10 -10.28 -13.66 3.24
CA ASP A 10 -11.22 -13.45 4.34
C ASP A 10 -11.07 -12.04 4.93
N THR A 11 -9.85 -11.61 5.22
CA THR A 11 -9.59 -10.26 5.74
C THR A 11 -9.96 -9.19 4.72
N LYS A 12 -9.63 -9.40 3.45
CA LYS A 12 -9.98 -8.50 2.34
C LYS A 12 -11.50 -8.40 2.19
N ALA A 13 -12.23 -9.52 2.27
CA ALA A 13 -13.69 -9.52 2.22
C ALA A 13 -14.31 -8.76 3.41
N GLU A 14 -13.74 -8.88 4.62
CA GLU A 14 -14.20 -8.15 5.80
C GLU A 14 -13.98 -6.63 5.67
N ILE A 15 -12.81 -6.20 5.20
CA ILE A 15 -12.52 -4.79 4.92
C ILE A 15 -13.53 -4.22 3.92
N LEU A 16 -13.79 -4.95 2.82
CA LEU A 16 -14.72 -4.52 1.78
C LEU A 16 -16.19 -4.53 2.26
N ASP A 17 -16.54 -5.40 3.22
CA ASP A 17 -17.85 -5.39 3.86
C ASP A 17 -18.07 -4.09 4.66
N TYR A 18 -17.08 -3.64 5.43
CA TYR A 18 -17.17 -2.35 6.13
C TYR A 18 -17.36 -1.16 5.18
N LEU A 19 -16.79 -1.20 3.99
CA LEU A 19 -16.88 -0.10 3.02
C LEU A 19 -18.20 -0.15 2.22
N PHE A 20 -18.55 -1.29 1.65
CA PHE A 20 -19.57 -1.37 0.60
C PHE A 20 -20.84 -2.12 0.98
N LYS A 21 -20.80 -3.06 1.94
CA LYS A 21 -21.97 -3.88 2.25
C LYS A 21 -23.10 -3.02 2.81
N PRO A 22 -24.29 -3.03 2.20
CA PRO A 22 -25.42 -2.26 2.69
C PRO A 22 -25.79 -2.66 4.12
N ASN A 23 -26.13 -1.66 4.94
CA ASN A 23 -26.54 -1.84 6.33
C ASN A 23 -25.50 -2.58 7.19
N TYR A 24 -24.21 -2.29 6.98
CA TYR A 24 -23.12 -2.91 7.75
C TYR A 24 -22.18 -1.85 8.31
N GLY A 25 -21.31 -1.27 7.48
CA GLY A 25 -20.41 -0.17 7.85
C GLY A 25 -20.80 1.11 7.14
N ALA A 26 -19.83 1.70 6.44
CA ALA A 26 -19.97 2.93 5.67
C ALA A 26 -21.00 2.80 4.55
N SER A 27 -21.28 1.60 4.04
CA SER A 27 -22.37 1.31 3.08
C SER A 27 -22.37 2.28 1.90
N LEU A 28 -21.19 2.56 1.33
CA LEU A 28 -20.97 3.69 0.42
C LEU A 28 -21.89 3.64 -0.81
N HIS A 29 -22.34 4.82 -1.23
CA HIS A 29 -23.22 5.02 -2.39
C HIS A 29 -22.48 5.29 -3.69
N ILE A 30 -21.24 5.78 -3.60
CA ILE A 30 -20.41 6.15 -4.75
C ILE A 30 -19.01 5.58 -4.51
N LEU A 31 -18.45 4.92 -5.52
CA LEU A 31 -17.04 4.58 -5.61
C LEU A 31 -16.43 5.34 -6.80
N LYS A 32 -15.54 6.28 -6.49
CA LYS A 32 -14.69 6.98 -7.47
C LYS A 32 -13.33 6.29 -7.51
N VAL A 33 -12.84 5.97 -8.71
CA VAL A 33 -11.54 5.33 -8.95
C VAL A 33 -10.70 6.17 -9.91
N GLU A 34 -9.39 6.06 -9.78
CA GLU A 34 -8.45 6.59 -10.76
C GLU A 34 -8.51 5.77 -12.06
N ILE A 35 -8.50 6.45 -13.20
CA ILE A 35 -8.14 5.87 -14.49
C ILE A 35 -6.61 5.96 -14.57
N GLY A 36 -5.94 4.86 -14.22
CA GLY A 36 -4.47 4.80 -14.12
C GLY A 36 -3.79 5.36 -15.37
N GLY A 37 -2.73 6.13 -15.17
CA GLY A 37 -2.08 6.90 -16.22
C GLY A 37 -0.55 6.78 -16.24
N ASP A 38 -0.01 5.73 -15.62
CA ASP A 38 1.43 5.38 -15.57
C ASP A 38 2.33 6.38 -14.82
N ALA A 39 1.74 7.33 -14.11
CA ALA A 39 2.45 8.40 -13.43
C ALA A 39 1.99 8.59 -12.00
N GLN A 40 2.83 9.24 -11.20
CA GLN A 40 2.57 9.49 -9.78
C GLN A 40 1.34 10.39 -9.60
N SER A 41 0.39 9.92 -8.78
CA SER A 41 -0.89 10.59 -8.50
C SER A 41 -1.15 10.93 -7.03
N THR A 42 -0.25 10.57 -6.09
CA THR A 42 0.03 11.17 -4.75
C THR A 42 0.90 10.22 -3.90
N ASP A 43 0.50 8.95 -3.83
CA ASP A 43 1.10 7.88 -3.01
C ASP A 43 1.71 6.74 -3.85
N GLY A 44 1.65 6.86 -5.17
CA GLY A 44 2.13 5.87 -6.11
C GLY A 44 1.65 6.17 -7.52
N THR A 45 2.01 5.29 -8.45
CA THR A 45 1.47 5.25 -9.80
C THR A 45 0.40 4.18 -9.91
N GLU A 46 -0.60 4.41 -10.76
CA GLU A 46 -1.55 3.37 -11.16
C GLU A 46 -1.39 3.02 -12.66
N PRO A 47 -1.41 1.72 -13.02
CA PRO A 47 -1.09 1.25 -14.36
C PRO A 47 -2.20 1.64 -15.33
N SER A 48 -1.80 2.15 -16.49
CA SER A 48 -2.72 2.45 -17.57
C SER A 48 -3.20 1.18 -18.26
N HIS A 49 -4.46 1.16 -18.70
CA HIS A 49 -4.97 0.16 -19.64
C HIS A 49 -4.30 0.25 -21.02
N GLN A 50 -3.54 1.33 -21.32
CA GLN A 50 -2.78 1.52 -22.56
C GLN A 50 -1.45 2.29 -22.35
N HIS A 51 -0.36 1.59 -22.05
CA HIS A 51 0.97 2.21 -21.91
C HIS A 51 1.45 2.86 -23.22
N THR A 52 1.06 2.30 -24.36
CA THR A 52 1.30 2.83 -25.71
C THR A 52 0.00 2.87 -26.50
N GLU A 53 -0.01 3.56 -27.65
CA GLU A 53 -1.22 3.74 -28.47
C GLU A 53 -1.81 2.41 -28.97
N ASP A 54 -0.95 1.42 -29.24
CA ASP A 54 -1.33 0.09 -29.76
C ASP A 54 -1.48 -0.97 -28.65
N ASP A 55 -1.23 -0.60 -27.39
CA ASP A 55 -1.40 -1.47 -26.23
C ASP A 55 -2.83 -1.35 -25.68
N LEU A 56 -3.44 -2.48 -25.29
CA LEU A 56 -4.71 -2.52 -24.56
C LEU A 56 -4.75 -3.75 -23.66
N ASN A 57 -4.71 -3.52 -22.35
CA ASN A 57 -4.93 -4.55 -21.35
C ASN A 57 -5.97 -4.06 -20.33
N CYS A 58 -7.05 -4.80 -20.22
CA CYS A 58 -8.17 -4.46 -19.35
C CYS A 58 -8.05 -5.03 -17.94
N ASP A 59 -6.98 -5.75 -17.59
CA ASP A 59 -6.87 -6.47 -16.32
C ASP A 59 -5.75 -5.93 -15.40
N ARG A 60 -5.11 -4.82 -15.79
CA ARG A 60 -4.06 -4.17 -14.99
C ARG A 60 -4.60 -3.48 -13.73
N GLY A 61 -3.75 -3.42 -12.71
CA GLY A 61 -4.03 -2.72 -11.46
C GLY A 61 -5.13 -3.38 -10.64
N TYR A 62 -5.65 -2.65 -9.66
CA TYR A 62 -6.59 -3.18 -8.66
C TYR A 62 -7.98 -2.53 -8.72
N GLU A 63 -8.18 -1.50 -9.54
CA GLU A 63 -9.45 -0.77 -9.57
C GLU A 63 -10.59 -1.57 -10.20
N TRP A 64 -10.30 -2.44 -11.19
CA TRP A 64 -11.29 -3.37 -11.72
C TRP A 64 -11.81 -4.34 -10.67
N TYR A 65 -10.91 -4.86 -9.83
CA TYR A 65 -11.27 -5.71 -8.71
C TYR A 65 -12.14 -4.93 -7.71
N LEU A 66 -11.74 -3.72 -7.35
CA LEU A 66 -12.47 -2.90 -6.38
C LEU A 66 -13.88 -2.54 -6.87
N LEU A 67 -14.04 -2.16 -8.13
CA LEU A 67 -15.34 -1.88 -8.75
C LEU A 67 -16.24 -3.13 -8.74
N LYS A 68 -15.71 -4.30 -9.11
CA LYS A 68 -16.45 -5.57 -9.09
C LYS A 68 -16.88 -5.94 -7.67
N GLU A 69 -15.98 -5.86 -6.70
CA GLU A 69 -16.28 -6.19 -5.30
C GLU A 69 -17.29 -5.23 -4.67
N ALA A 70 -17.23 -3.95 -5.03
CA ALA A 70 -18.20 -2.95 -4.60
C ALA A 70 -19.59 -3.22 -5.19
N LYS A 71 -19.68 -3.46 -6.51
CA LYS A 71 -20.95 -3.81 -7.19
C LYS A 71 -21.51 -5.16 -6.71
N ALA A 72 -20.67 -6.13 -6.41
CA ALA A 72 -21.11 -7.43 -5.89
C ALA A 72 -21.80 -7.30 -4.52
N ARG A 73 -21.31 -6.39 -3.66
CA ARG A 73 -21.90 -6.10 -2.33
C ARG A 73 -23.09 -5.16 -2.42
N ASN A 74 -22.99 -4.15 -3.27
CA ASN A 74 -23.99 -3.12 -3.47
C ASN A 74 -24.21 -2.90 -4.98
N PRO A 75 -25.15 -3.63 -5.61
CA PRO A 75 -25.43 -3.49 -7.04
C PRO A 75 -25.85 -2.06 -7.45
N ASP A 76 -26.42 -1.31 -6.50
CA ASP A 76 -26.88 0.07 -6.69
C ASP A 76 -25.75 1.12 -6.50
N ILE A 77 -24.51 0.70 -6.16
CA ILE A 77 -23.40 1.66 -5.99
C ILE A 77 -23.12 2.38 -7.31
N LEU A 78 -23.01 3.70 -7.26
CA LEU A 78 -22.62 4.51 -8.41
C LEU A 78 -21.10 4.46 -8.59
N THR A 79 -20.65 4.44 -9.84
CA THR A 79 -19.24 4.29 -10.22
C THR A 79 -18.75 5.51 -10.97
N TYR A 80 -17.54 5.97 -10.66
CA TYR A 80 -16.96 7.17 -11.24
C TYR A 80 -15.48 6.95 -11.58
N GLY A 81 -15.09 7.06 -12.86
CA GLY A 81 -13.68 7.09 -13.28
C GLY A 81 -13.17 8.50 -13.58
N LEU A 82 -11.99 8.86 -13.07
CA LEU A 82 -11.32 10.15 -13.36
C LEU A 82 -9.84 9.93 -13.64
N SER A 83 -9.28 10.60 -14.65
CA SER A 83 -7.84 10.55 -14.93
C SER A 83 -7.06 11.57 -14.09
N TRP A 84 -6.01 11.13 -13.39
CA TRP A 84 -5.02 12.01 -12.77
C TRP A 84 -3.88 12.29 -13.74
N ALA A 85 -3.33 11.23 -14.34
CA ALA A 85 -2.26 11.30 -15.33
C ALA A 85 -2.70 10.66 -16.65
N TRP A 86 -1.87 10.80 -17.67
CA TRP A 86 -2.13 10.20 -18.98
C TRP A 86 -0.84 9.66 -19.61
N PRO A 87 -0.88 8.52 -20.30
CA PRO A 87 0.25 8.07 -21.10
C PRO A 87 0.67 9.12 -22.13
N ALA A 88 1.97 9.27 -22.38
CA ALA A 88 2.53 10.37 -23.18
C ALA A 88 1.90 10.50 -24.59
N TRP A 89 1.56 9.37 -25.22
CA TRP A 89 1.01 9.32 -26.58
C TRP A 89 -0.36 10.00 -26.69
N THR A 90 -1.14 10.04 -25.60
CA THR A 90 -2.49 10.63 -25.57
C THR A 90 -2.50 12.13 -25.84
N GLY A 91 -1.39 12.82 -25.56
CA GLY A 91 -1.16 14.24 -25.84
C GLY A 91 -0.17 14.46 -26.99
N ASN A 92 0.06 13.48 -27.88
CA ASN A 92 1.11 13.54 -28.90
C ASN A 92 2.50 13.86 -28.32
N PHE A 93 2.85 13.25 -27.19
CA PHE A 93 4.15 13.42 -26.52
C PHE A 93 4.44 14.87 -26.08
N THR A 94 3.37 15.58 -25.73
CA THR A 94 3.43 16.89 -25.07
C THR A 94 2.99 16.78 -23.60
N ASP A 95 3.01 17.88 -22.86
CA ASP A 95 2.68 17.94 -21.43
C ASP A 95 1.18 18.12 -21.14
N SER A 96 0.30 17.95 -22.14
CA SER A 96 -1.14 18.08 -21.96
C SER A 96 -1.94 17.18 -22.91
N PRO A 97 -2.97 16.46 -22.40
CA PRO A 97 -3.86 15.65 -23.24
C PRO A 97 -4.68 16.51 -24.22
N TRP A 98 -4.81 17.82 -23.96
CA TRP A 98 -5.59 18.74 -24.79
C TRP A 98 -4.92 19.10 -26.11
N ASN A 99 -3.64 18.76 -26.30
CA ASN A 99 -2.95 18.90 -27.57
C ASN A 99 -3.36 17.83 -28.59
N ALA A 100 -4.02 16.75 -28.15
CA ALA A 100 -4.59 15.72 -29.01
C ALA A 100 -5.93 15.20 -28.43
N PRO A 101 -6.97 16.05 -28.38
CA PRO A 101 -8.20 15.75 -27.63
C PRO A 101 -8.96 14.53 -28.15
N ALA A 102 -8.83 14.19 -29.44
CA ALA A 102 -9.40 12.96 -30.00
C ALA A 102 -8.70 11.69 -29.48
N LYS A 103 -7.38 11.73 -29.27
CA LYS A 103 -6.62 10.61 -28.67
C LYS A 103 -6.97 10.47 -27.19
N ALA A 104 -7.03 11.58 -26.45
CA ALA A 104 -7.48 11.60 -25.06
C ALA A 104 -8.92 11.03 -24.92
N ALA A 105 -9.85 11.42 -25.78
CA ALA A 105 -11.23 10.91 -25.73
C ALA A 105 -11.29 9.41 -26.06
N ASN A 106 -10.54 8.95 -27.06
CA ASN A 106 -10.46 7.52 -27.40
C ASN A 106 -9.83 6.69 -26.27
N TYR A 107 -8.83 7.23 -25.57
CA TYR A 107 -8.23 6.61 -24.39
C TYR A 107 -9.27 6.37 -23.29
N THR A 108 -10.06 7.39 -22.93
CA THR A 108 -11.16 7.26 -21.96
C THR A 108 -12.24 6.30 -22.44
N LEU A 109 -12.60 6.33 -23.73
CA LEU A 109 -13.55 5.36 -24.30
C LEU A 109 -13.05 3.91 -24.22
N ASN A 110 -11.75 3.67 -24.44
CA ASN A 110 -11.18 2.34 -24.32
C ASN A 110 -11.23 1.83 -22.88
N TRP A 111 -11.03 2.70 -21.88
CA TRP A 111 -11.22 2.34 -20.48
C TRP A 111 -12.69 1.94 -20.19
N LEU A 112 -13.65 2.70 -20.70
CA LEU A 112 -15.08 2.37 -20.58
C LEU A 112 -15.46 1.06 -21.29
N ARG A 113 -14.84 0.79 -22.45
CA ARG A 113 -14.98 -0.51 -23.14
C ARG A 113 -14.39 -1.63 -22.30
N CYS A 114 -13.22 -1.47 -21.68
CA CYS A 114 -12.67 -2.45 -20.75
C CYS A 114 -13.64 -2.73 -19.58
N ALA A 115 -14.19 -1.69 -18.97
CA ALA A 115 -15.17 -1.84 -17.89
C ALA A 115 -16.39 -2.67 -18.34
N ARG A 116 -17.01 -2.30 -19.46
CA ARG A 116 -18.22 -2.96 -19.96
C ARG A 116 -17.95 -4.36 -20.50
N ASP A 117 -16.98 -4.50 -21.39
CA ASP A 117 -16.80 -5.68 -22.22
C ASP A 117 -15.98 -6.77 -21.50
N SER A 118 -15.01 -6.40 -20.67
CA SER A 118 -14.17 -7.35 -19.92
C SER A 118 -14.66 -7.59 -18.49
N HIS A 119 -15.27 -6.59 -17.84
CA HIS A 119 -15.68 -6.67 -16.43
C HIS A 119 -17.19 -6.64 -16.20
N SER A 120 -18.01 -6.47 -17.26
CA SER A 120 -19.48 -6.32 -17.13
C SER A 120 -19.88 -5.19 -16.17
N LEU A 121 -19.13 -4.10 -16.20
CA LEU A 121 -19.36 -2.90 -15.39
C LEU A 121 -19.83 -1.75 -16.29
N ASP A 122 -21.03 -1.26 -16.02
CA ASP A 122 -21.50 0.03 -16.56
C ASP A 122 -21.03 1.16 -15.66
N ILE A 123 -20.21 2.07 -16.22
CA ILE A 123 -19.69 3.21 -15.47
C ILE A 123 -20.66 4.39 -15.55
N ASP A 124 -21.09 4.87 -14.39
CA ASP A 124 -22.10 5.92 -14.27
C ASP A 124 -21.55 7.31 -14.61
N TYR A 125 -20.31 7.60 -14.19
CA TYR A 125 -19.68 8.91 -14.33
C TYR A 125 -18.25 8.81 -14.87
N VAL A 126 -17.88 9.79 -15.70
CA VAL A 126 -16.48 10.05 -16.08
C VAL A 126 -16.14 11.52 -15.90
N GLY A 127 -14.87 11.78 -15.62
CA GLY A 127 -14.34 13.11 -15.37
C GLY A 127 -13.39 13.58 -16.46
N SER A 128 -12.79 14.75 -16.27
CA SER A 128 -11.76 15.29 -17.15
C SER A 128 -10.35 14.96 -16.64
N TRP A 129 -9.69 15.91 -15.98
CA TRP A 129 -8.31 15.82 -15.54
C TRP A 129 -8.18 16.41 -14.14
N ASN A 130 -7.92 15.54 -13.15
CA ASN A 130 -7.97 15.85 -11.73
C ASN A 130 -7.14 17.09 -11.35
N GLU A 131 -7.77 18.10 -10.77
CA GLU A 131 -7.11 19.34 -10.28
C GLU A 131 -6.18 20.00 -11.31
N ARG A 132 -6.49 19.87 -12.60
CA ARG A 132 -5.76 20.51 -13.70
C ARG A 132 -6.70 21.38 -14.52
N SER A 133 -6.16 22.07 -15.52
CA SER A 133 -6.99 22.84 -16.45
C SER A 133 -7.90 21.89 -17.23
N TYR A 134 -9.19 22.20 -17.25
CA TYR A 134 -10.14 21.54 -18.15
C TYR A 134 -10.01 22.12 -19.57
N SER A 135 -10.60 21.41 -20.54
CA SER A 135 -10.80 21.92 -21.90
C SER A 135 -12.27 21.80 -22.28
N ALA A 136 -12.95 22.93 -22.53
CA ALA A 136 -14.35 22.94 -22.95
C ALA A 136 -14.55 22.17 -24.27
N ASP A 137 -13.61 22.33 -25.22
CA ASP A 137 -13.63 21.60 -26.49
C ASP A 137 -13.51 20.09 -26.28
N TYR A 138 -12.66 19.64 -25.35
CA TYR A 138 -12.55 18.23 -24.98
C TYR A 138 -13.84 17.72 -24.35
N LEU A 139 -14.44 18.44 -23.40
CA LEU A 139 -15.68 18.01 -22.74
C LEU A 139 -16.83 17.83 -23.74
N LYS A 140 -16.98 18.78 -24.68
CA LYS A 140 -17.95 18.69 -25.78
C LYS A 140 -17.67 17.52 -26.71
N LEU A 141 -16.39 17.30 -27.04
CA LEU A 141 -15.97 16.15 -27.84
C LEU A 141 -16.27 14.84 -27.13
N LEU A 142 -15.89 14.72 -25.85
CA LEU A 142 -16.11 13.53 -25.04
C LEU A 142 -17.59 13.17 -24.97
N ARG A 143 -18.49 14.15 -24.76
CA ARG A 143 -19.94 13.90 -24.80
C ARG A 143 -20.39 13.28 -26.13
N ARG A 144 -20.00 13.88 -27.26
CA ARG A 144 -20.33 13.35 -28.60
C ARG A 144 -19.79 11.95 -28.83
N GLU A 145 -18.56 11.71 -28.37
CA GLU A 145 -17.89 10.42 -28.49
C GLU A 145 -18.56 9.36 -27.63
N LEU A 146 -18.94 9.66 -26.39
CA LEU A 146 -19.71 8.77 -25.52
C LEU A 146 -21.04 8.37 -26.19
N ASP A 147 -21.79 9.36 -26.70
CA ASP A 147 -23.09 9.11 -27.33
C ASP A 147 -22.95 8.24 -28.59
N SER A 148 -21.95 8.54 -29.42
CA SER A 148 -21.72 7.84 -30.69
C SER A 148 -21.13 6.45 -30.52
N ASN A 149 -20.48 6.16 -29.38
CA ASN A 149 -19.79 4.89 -29.11
C ASN A 149 -20.52 4.00 -28.08
N GLY A 150 -21.80 4.27 -27.82
CA GLY A 150 -22.66 3.37 -27.03
C GLY A 150 -22.57 3.58 -25.52
N PHE A 151 -22.19 4.78 -25.06
CA PHE A 151 -22.19 5.20 -23.65
C PHE A 151 -23.08 6.43 -23.39
N PRO A 152 -24.31 6.52 -23.95
CA PRO A 152 -25.16 7.71 -23.79
C PRO A 152 -25.64 7.94 -22.35
N SER A 153 -25.59 6.92 -21.49
CA SER A 153 -25.96 7.01 -20.08
C SER A 153 -24.83 7.44 -19.16
N THR A 154 -23.57 7.28 -19.58
CA THR A 154 -22.40 7.69 -18.79
C THR A 154 -22.34 9.22 -18.77
N ARG A 155 -22.38 9.80 -17.58
CA ARG A 155 -22.46 11.25 -17.37
C ARG A 155 -21.09 11.88 -17.16
N ILE A 156 -20.95 13.16 -17.50
CA ILE A 156 -19.72 13.92 -17.34
C ILE A 156 -19.77 14.76 -16.07
N VAL A 157 -18.78 14.57 -15.19
CA VAL A 157 -18.51 15.43 -14.04
C VAL A 157 -17.34 16.35 -14.41
N ALA A 158 -17.49 17.66 -14.19
CA ALA A 158 -16.42 18.61 -14.48
C ALA A 158 -16.43 19.82 -13.53
N PRO A 159 -15.27 20.45 -13.26
CA PRO A 159 -13.96 20.10 -13.79
C PRO A 159 -13.12 19.23 -12.84
N ASP A 160 -13.66 18.77 -11.70
CA ASP A 160 -12.90 18.14 -10.61
C ASP A 160 -11.72 19.03 -10.18
N SER A 161 -12.06 20.30 -9.93
CA SER A 161 -11.16 21.38 -9.54
C SER A 161 -11.99 22.47 -8.84
N ASN A 162 -11.85 23.74 -9.20
CA ASN A 162 -12.68 24.84 -8.69
C ASN A 162 -14.00 25.00 -9.46
N TRP A 163 -14.86 25.92 -8.98
CA TRP A 163 -16.17 26.23 -9.58
C TRP A 163 -16.12 27.02 -10.91
N ASP A 164 -14.94 27.31 -11.45
CA ASP A 164 -14.74 28.33 -12.48
C ASP A 164 -15.43 27.99 -13.82
N ILE A 165 -15.59 26.70 -14.14
CA ILE A 165 -16.30 26.25 -15.36
C ILE A 165 -17.76 26.72 -15.41
N ALA A 166 -18.38 26.95 -14.26
CA ALA A 166 -19.80 27.27 -14.19
C ALA A 166 -20.14 28.59 -14.90
N GLY A 167 -19.26 29.58 -14.83
CA GLY A 167 -19.45 30.86 -15.53
C GLY A 167 -19.43 30.69 -17.05
N GLU A 168 -18.52 29.86 -17.56
CA GLU A 168 -18.42 29.55 -18.99
C GLU A 168 -19.65 28.78 -19.49
N MET A 169 -20.11 27.77 -18.74
CA MET A 169 -21.33 27.01 -19.05
C MET A 169 -22.56 27.91 -19.23
N LEU A 170 -22.72 28.95 -18.41
CA LEU A 170 -23.85 29.89 -18.53
C LEU A 170 -23.85 30.68 -19.86
N THR A 171 -22.70 30.77 -20.52
CA THR A 171 -22.53 31.48 -21.80
C THR A 171 -22.33 30.55 -23.00
N ASP A 172 -22.10 29.26 -22.76
CA ASP A 172 -21.87 28.24 -23.77
C ASP A 172 -22.89 27.09 -23.61
N PRO A 173 -24.01 27.13 -24.38
CA PRO A 173 -25.06 26.11 -24.29
C PRO A 173 -24.58 24.69 -24.61
N GLU A 174 -23.59 24.54 -25.50
CA GLU A 174 -23.06 23.23 -25.86
C GLU A 174 -22.24 22.63 -24.70
N LEU A 175 -21.48 23.47 -23.99
CA LEU A 175 -20.78 23.04 -22.78
C LEU A 175 -21.76 22.76 -21.63
N MET A 176 -22.80 23.59 -21.47
CA MET A 176 -23.88 23.36 -20.51
C MET A 176 -24.57 22.01 -20.75
N ASP A 177 -24.80 21.63 -22.00
CA ASP A 177 -25.40 20.35 -22.35
C ASP A 177 -24.43 19.17 -22.17
N ALA A 178 -23.13 19.38 -22.42
CA ALA A 178 -22.13 18.33 -22.28
C ALA A 178 -21.83 17.92 -20.82
N VAL A 179 -21.90 18.86 -19.88
CA VAL A 179 -21.58 18.62 -18.46
C VAL A 179 -22.85 18.32 -17.65
N ASP A 180 -22.90 17.17 -17.00
CA ASP A 180 -24.07 16.73 -16.21
C ASP A 180 -24.01 17.22 -14.76
N ILE A 181 -22.80 17.22 -14.18
CA ILE A 181 -22.55 17.57 -12.77
C ILE A 181 -21.38 18.55 -12.71
N VAL A 182 -21.55 19.62 -11.94
CA VAL A 182 -20.43 20.53 -11.60
C VAL A 182 -19.76 20.00 -10.33
N GLY A 183 -18.60 19.34 -10.50
CA GLY A 183 -17.83 18.73 -9.42
C GLY A 183 -16.66 19.62 -8.99
N ALA A 184 -16.59 19.95 -7.71
CA ALA A 184 -15.52 20.77 -7.15
C ALA A 184 -14.78 20.07 -6.00
N HIS A 185 -13.52 20.45 -5.81
CA HIS A 185 -12.62 19.88 -4.81
C HIS A 185 -12.46 20.82 -3.62
N TYR A 186 -12.54 20.26 -2.40
CA TYR A 186 -12.39 20.98 -1.12
C TYR A 186 -13.13 22.33 -1.06
N PRO A 187 -14.44 22.39 -1.41
CA PRO A 187 -15.15 23.65 -1.68
C PRO A 187 -15.46 24.49 -0.42
N GLY A 188 -15.04 24.03 0.77
CA GLY A 188 -15.29 24.72 2.03
C GLY A 188 -16.78 24.86 2.36
N MET A 189 -17.60 23.90 1.93
CA MET A 189 -19.06 23.89 2.07
C MET A 189 -19.79 24.97 1.27
N THR A 190 -19.11 25.66 0.35
CA THR A 190 -19.70 26.76 -0.44
C THR A 190 -19.63 26.48 -1.93
N SER A 191 -20.63 26.98 -2.67
CA SER A 191 -20.65 26.94 -4.13
C SER A 191 -20.63 28.36 -4.68
N SER A 192 -20.07 28.56 -5.88
CA SER A 192 -20.10 29.86 -6.54
C SER A 192 -21.54 30.24 -6.93
N SER A 193 -21.81 31.54 -7.08
CA SER A 193 -23.12 32.01 -7.50
C SER A 193 -23.48 31.53 -8.91
N ASP A 194 -22.49 31.39 -9.79
CA ASP A 194 -22.68 30.88 -11.14
C ASP A 194 -22.93 29.37 -11.15
N ALA A 195 -22.25 28.59 -10.29
CA ALA A 195 -22.54 27.17 -10.12
C ALA A 195 -24.01 26.92 -9.75
N ILE A 196 -24.54 27.69 -8.80
CA ILE A 196 -25.97 27.60 -8.42
C ILE A 196 -26.89 27.97 -9.60
N LYS A 197 -26.56 28.99 -10.39
CA LYS A 197 -27.36 29.43 -11.55
C LYS A 197 -27.39 28.41 -12.68
N THR A 198 -26.39 27.52 -12.79
CA THR A 198 -26.40 26.47 -13.82
C THR A 198 -27.63 25.55 -13.70
N GLY A 199 -28.19 25.40 -12.50
CA GLY A 199 -29.27 24.46 -12.21
C GLY A 199 -28.83 22.99 -12.27
N LYS A 200 -27.53 22.72 -12.45
CA LYS A 200 -26.95 21.38 -12.46
C LYS A 200 -26.82 20.86 -11.02
N LEU A 201 -26.63 19.54 -10.92
CA LEU A 201 -26.22 18.94 -9.66
C LEU A 201 -24.83 19.46 -9.30
N LEU A 202 -24.65 19.89 -8.05
CA LEU A 202 -23.36 20.29 -7.49
C LEU A 202 -22.82 19.19 -6.59
N ALA A 203 -21.54 18.88 -6.72
CA ALA A 203 -20.87 17.86 -5.92
C ALA A 203 -19.55 18.40 -5.36
N ALA A 204 -19.28 18.07 -4.09
CA ALA A 204 -17.92 18.03 -3.60
C ALA A 204 -17.32 16.70 -4.09
N SER A 205 -16.78 16.68 -5.30
CA SER A 205 -16.30 15.46 -5.98
C SER A 205 -14.97 14.95 -5.42
N GLU A 206 -14.36 15.73 -4.53
CA GLU A 206 -13.28 15.35 -3.62
C GLU A 206 -13.30 16.26 -2.37
N ASP A 207 -13.28 15.68 -1.18
CA ASP A 207 -13.33 16.42 0.09
C ASP A 207 -12.67 15.62 1.24
N ASP A 208 -12.69 16.21 2.44
CA ASP A 208 -12.08 15.71 3.67
C ASP A 208 -10.54 15.67 3.66
N SER A 209 -9.92 14.60 3.13
CA SER A 209 -8.47 14.38 3.14
C SER A 209 -7.81 14.63 4.51
N THR A 210 -8.54 14.42 5.59
CA THR A 210 -8.09 14.74 6.95
C THR A 210 -7.79 13.47 7.73
N PHE A 211 -6.84 13.52 8.67
CA PHE A 211 -6.41 12.35 9.42
C PHE A 211 -7.60 11.59 10.03
N GLY A 212 -7.60 10.27 9.91
CA GLY A 212 -8.67 9.37 10.38
C GLY A 212 -8.77 9.22 11.90
N ASP A 213 -8.43 10.28 12.64
CA ASP A 213 -8.72 10.44 14.05
C ASP A 213 -10.11 11.07 14.26
N ASN A 214 -10.45 11.37 15.52
CA ASN A 214 -11.77 11.95 15.82
C ASN A 214 -11.90 13.43 15.43
N ILE A 215 -10.79 14.15 15.19
CA ILE A 215 -10.85 15.52 14.66
C ILE A 215 -11.20 15.48 13.16
N GLY A 216 -10.53 14.62 12.38
CA GLY A 216 -10.89 14.41 10.98
C GLY A 216 -12.27 13.81 10.81
N THR A 217 -12.66 12.86 11.67
CA THR A 217 -14.05 12.37 11.69
C THR A 217 -15.06 13.50 11.98
N GLY A 218 -14.70 14.44 12.86
CA GLY A 218 -15.52 15.63 13.12
C GLY A 218 -15.60 16.58 11.91
N CYS A 219 -14.51 16.73 11.15
CA CYS A 219 -14.51 17.42 9.85
C CYS A 219 -15.51 16.74 8.90
N TRP A 220 -15.38 15.43 8.69
CA TRP A 220 -16.24 14.66 7.80
C TRP A 220 -17.73 14.75 8.16
N ALA A 221 -18.07 14.56 9.44
CA ALA A 221 -19.44 14.69 9.95
C ALA A 221 -20.05 16.05 9.61
N ARG A 222 -19.25 17.12 9.73
CA ARG A 222 -19.68 18.48 9.42
C ARG A 222 -19.85 18.70 7.92
N LEU A 223 -18.92 18.22 7.10
CA LEU A 223 -18.96 18.38 5.64
C LEU A 223 -20.23 17.75 5.04
N LEU A 224 -20.56 16.52 5.44
CA LEU A 224 -21.73 15.79 4.93
C LEU A 224 -23.05 16.57 5.05
N ASN A 225 -23.29 17.25 6.17
CA ASN A 225 -24.47 18.10 6.32
C ASN A 225 -24.30 19.44 5.62
N ARG A 226 -23.16 20.12 5.85
CA ARG A 226 -22.99 21.53 5.48
C ARG A 226 -22.78 21.75 3.99
N ASN A 227 -22.25 20.76 3.27
CA ASN A 227 -22.14 20.82 1.82
C ASN A 227 -23.53 21.01 1.16
N TRP A 228 -24.58 20.38 1.69
CA TRP A 228 -25.96 20.65 1.28
C TRP A 228 -26.51 21.98 1.83
N VAL A 229 -26.42 22.16 3.16
CA VAL A 229 -27.08 23.28 3.85
C VAL A 229 -26.55 24.64 3.39
N GLN A 230 -25.26 24.75 3.13
CA GLN A 230 -24.64 26.00 2.67
C GLN A 230 -24.40 26.00 1.16
N GLY A 231 -23.84 24.92 0.62
CA GLY A 231 -23.34 24.86 -0.75
C GLY A 231 -24.32 24.31 -1.78
N ARG A 232 -25.49 23.79 -1.36
CA ARG A 232 -26.44 23.08 -2.25
C ARG A 232 -25.82 21.89 -2.98
N MET A 233 -24.73 21.33 -2.44
CA MET A 233 -24.09 20.14 -2.97
C MET A 233 -24.85 18.91 -2.49
N SER A 234 -25.13 17.99 -3.41
CA SER A 234 -25.93 16.78 -3.14
C SER A 234 -25.13 15.49 -3.16
N ALA A 235 -23.82 15.59 -3.40
CA ALA A 235 -22.86 14.52 -3.24
C ALA A 235 -21.58 15.07 -2.59
N THR A 236 -20.92 14.25 -1.78
CA THR A 236 -19.62 14.52 -1.18
C THR A 236 -18.81 13.23 -1.19
N ILE A 237 -17.63 13.25 -1.80
CA ILE A 237 -16.77 12.07 -1.98
C ILE A 237 -15.48 12.30 -1.19
N MET A 238 -15.18 11.43 -0.23
CA MET A 238 -13.95 11.51 0.57
C MET A 238 -12.76 11.03 -0.25
N TRP A 239 -11.68 11.82 -0.29
CA TRP A 239 -10.37 11.29 -0.58
C TRP A 239 -9.68 10.93 0.75
N ASN A 240 -9.33 9.67 1.02
CA ASN A 240 -9.48 8.47 0.18
C ASN A 240 -10.24 7.32 0.86
N LEU A 241 -10.59 6.29 0.08
CA LEU A 241 -11.41 5.16 0.52
C LEU A 241 -10.77 4.38 1.67
N LEU A 242 -9.51 4.00 1.49
CA LEU A 242 -8.80 3.07 2.35
C LEU A 242 -7.31 3.41 2.32
N ALA A 243 -6.72 3.63 3.49
CA ALA A 243 -5.27 3.74 3.65
C ALA A 243 -4.65 2.35 3.52
N SER A 244 -4.46 1.90 2.28
CA SER A 244 -3.78 0.67 1.93
C SER A 244 -2.58 0.98 1.04
N TYR A 245 -1.68 1.78 1.60
CA TYR A 245 -0.41 2.22 1.06
C TYR A 245 0.57 2.41 2.23
N TYR A 246 1.86 2.47 1.96
CA TYR A 246 2.86 2.42 3.01
C TYR A 246 2.85 3.62 3.96
N PRO A 247 3.01 3.41 5.28
CA PRO A 247 3.33 4.49 6.21
C PRO A 247 4.62 5.22 5.80
N GLY A 248 4.54 6.55 5.74
CA GLY A 248 5.63 7.42 5.30
C GLY A 248 5.43 8.00 3.90
N LEU A 249 4.49 7.45 3.12
CA LEU A 249 3.95 8.13 1.94
C LEU A 249 3.07 9.32 2.37
N PRO A 250 2.86 10.31 1.48
CA PRO A 250 2.01 11.47 1.74
C PRO A 250 0.64 11.09 2.32
N TRP A 251 0.07 11.98 3.14
CA TRP A 251 -1.30 11.85 3.63
C TRP A 251 -1.68 10.48 4.22
N MET A 252 -0.72 9.75 4.79
CA MET A 252 -1.00 8.48 5.44
C MET A 252 -2.09 8.64 6.50
N GLY A 253 -3.15 7.86 6.33
CA GLY A 253 -4.23 7.72 7.28
C GLY A 253 -5.39 8.70 7.13
N THR A 254 -5.55 9.38 5.99
CA THR A 254 -6.67 10.28 5.70
C THR A 254 -7.85 9.58 5.03
N SER A 255 -8.33 8.49 5.63
CA SER A 255 -9.24 7.53 4.99
C SER A 255 -10.30 6.98 5.94
N PHE A 256 -11.36 6.34 5.40
CA PHE A 256 -12.35 5.63 6.23
C PHE A 256 -11.73 4.51 7.08
N MET A 257 -10.75 3.80 6.55
CA MET A 257 -10.13 2.64 7.17
C MET A 257 -8.64 2.60 6.87
N TRP A 258 -7.85 1.94 7.72
CA TRP A 258 -6.44 1.66 7.46
C TRP A 258 -6.21 0.16 7.32
N ALA A 259 -5.52 -0.27 6.26
CA ALA A 259 -5.16 -1.66 5.99
C ALA A 259 -3.78 -1.69 5.31
N THR A 260 -2.74 -1.44 6.11
CA THR A 260 -1.36 -1.25 5.63
C THR A 260 -0.42 -2.42 5.93
N GLN A 261 -0.93 -3.51 6.50
CA GLN A 261 -0.15 -4.68 6.91
C GLN A 261 -0.77 -5.98 6.41
N PRO A 262 -0.83 -6.20 5.08
CA PRO A 262 -1.29 -7.47 4.50
C PRO A 262 -0.59 -8.69 5.10
N TRP A 263 0.71 -8.61 5.39
CA TRP A 263 1.50 -9.71 5.98
C TRP A 263 1.06 -10.12 7.39
N SER A 264 0.35 -9.27 8.14
CA SER A 264 -0.17 -9.58 9.47
C SER A 264 -1.69 -9.76 9.49
N GLY A 265 -2.38 -9.39 8.41
CA GLY A 265 -3.84 -9.27 8.37
C GLY A 265 -4.38 -8.09 9.19
N HIS A 266 -3.53 -7.25 9.80
CA HIS A 266 -4.01 -6.14 10.63
C HIS A 266 -4.68 -5.04 9.80
N TYR A 267 -5.86 -4.60 10.23
CA TYR A 267 -6.54 -3.42 9.72
C TYR A 267 -7.21 -2.64 10.86
N GLN A 268 -7.68 -1.43 10.58
CA GLN A 268 -8.31 -0.54 11.55
C GLN A 268 -9.54 0.15 10.95
N VAL A 269 -10.70 -0.09 11.56
CA VAL A 269 -11.94 0.61 11.23
C VAL A 269 -11.95 1.97 11.95
N LYS A 270 -12.08 3.08 11.22
CA LYS A 270 -12.10 4.42 11.85
C LYS A 270 -13.52 4.90 12.11
N SER A 271 -13.63 5.88 13.01
CA SER A 271 -14.90 6.50 13.38
C SER A 271 -15.67 7.08 12.18
N ALA A 272 -14.96 7.51 11.13
CA ALA A 272 -15.55 8.01 9.88
C ALA A 272 -16.47 6.99 9.18
N VAL A 273 -16.21 5.67 9.29
CA VAL A 273 -17.10 4.61 8.76
C VAL A 273 -18.50 4.74 9.36
N TYR A 274 -18.55 4.87 10.69
CA TYR A 274 -19.79 4.91 11.45
C TYR A 274 -20.50 6.27 11.38
N VAL A 275 -19.74 7.36 11.25
CA VAL A 275 -20.33 8.68 10.93
C VAL A 275 -20.96 8.68 9.54
N THR A 276 -20.35 8.03 8.56
CA THR A 276 -20.91 7.91 7.20
C THR A 276 -22.20 7.10 7.20
N ALA A 277 -22.28 6.05 8.02
CA ALA A 277 -23.47 5.21 8.16
C ALA A 277 -24.73 5.98 8.58
N HIS A 278 -24.60 7.11 9.29
CA HIS A 278 -25.73 7.99 9.63
C HIS A 278 -26.45 8.57 8.40
N TRP A 279 -25.73 8.66 7.28
CA TRP A 279 -26.26 9.05 5.99
C TRP A 279 -26.60 7.84 5.15
N THR A 280 -25.60 7.02 4.85
CA THR A 280 -25.68 6.02 3.79
C THR A 280 -26.61 4.85 4.09
N GLN A 281 -26.86 4.54 5.36
CA GLN A 281 -27.83 3.50 5.73
C GLN A 281 -29.28 4.02 5.79
N PHE A 282 -29.48 5.34 5.77
CA PHE A 282 -30.78 5.99 5.93
C PHE A 282 -31.25 6.79 4.72
N THR A 283 -30.46 6.79 3.64
CA THR A 283 -30.74 7.45 2.38
C THR A 283 -30.21 6.60 1.22
N ARG A 284 -30.61 6.93 -0.01
CA ARG A 284 -30.09 6.32 -1.24
C ARG A 284 -29.96 7.39 -2.33
N PRO A 285 -29.09 7.21 -3.34
CA PRO A 285 -29.13 8.03 -4.55
C PRO A 285 -30.55 8.07 -5.14
N GLY A 286 -31.00 9.26 -5.54
CA GLY A 286 -32.37 9.51 -6.03
C GLY A 286 -33.33 10.06 -4.98
N TRP A 287 -33.00 9.99 -3.69
CA TRP A 287 -33.78 10.66 -2.64
C TRP A 287 -33.71 12.19 -2.80
N SER A 288 -34.76 12.86 -2.32
CA SER A 288 -34.88 14.31 -2.42
C SER A 288 -34.61 14.97 -1.07
N TYR A 289 -33.68 15.93 -1.07
CA TYR A 289 -33.51 16.82 0.07
C TYR A 289 -34.73 17.71 0.27
N LEU A 290 -35.10 17.94 1.52
CA LEU A 290 -36.05 18.99 1.88
C LEU A 290 -35.36 20.36 1.88
N ALA A 291 -36.12 21.38 1.48
CA ALA A 291 -35.64 22.73 1.23
C ALA A 291 -34.87 23.34 2.42
N VAL A 292 -33.84 24.12 2.09
CA VAL A 292 -33.08 24.93 3.06
C VAL A 292 -33.64 26.36 3.02
N ASP A 293 -34.77 26.54 3.69
CA ASP A 293 -35.46 27.83 3.79
C ASP A 293 -36.25 27.96 5.11
N SER A 294 -37.06 29.01 5.24
CA SER A 294 -37.87 29.31 6.42
C SER A 294 -38.95 28.27 6.73
N THR A 295 -39.20 27.30 5.84
CA THR A 295 -40.15 26.20 6.06
C THR A 295 -39.53 25.00 6.80
N GLY A 296 -38.20 24.99 7.01
CA GLY A 296 -37.53 24.19 8.04
C GLY A 296 -37.19 22.74 7.68
N GLY A 297 -36.99 22.41 6.40
CA GLY A 297 -36.61 21.06 5.96
C GLY A 297 -35.15 20.70 6.26
N SER A 298 -34.23 21.64 6.05
CA SER A 298 -32.80 21.53 6.32
C SER A 298 -32.26 22.90 6.73
N GLY A 299 -31.23 22.99 7.59
CA GLY A 299 -30.72 24.28 8.02
C GLY A 299 -29.75 24.26 9.20
N PHE A 300 -29.52 25.45 9.76
CA PHE A 300 -28.75 25.64 10.99
C PHE A 300 -29.65 25.59 12.21
N PHE A 301 -29.11 25.09 13.32
CA PHE A 301 -29.76 25.22 14.62
C PHE A 301 -29.52 26.60 15.25
N ALA A 302 -30.37 26.96 16.23
CA ALA A 302 -30.25 28.22 16.95
C ALA A 302 -28.95 28.32 17.75
N LYS A 303 -28.45 27.20 18.30
CA LYS A 303 -27.19 27.14 19.05
C LYS A 303 -26.05 26.46 18.28
N GLY A 304 -25.98 26.71 16.97
CA GLY A 304 -24.93 26.18 16.08
C GLY A 304 -25.10 24.70 15.72
N GLY A 305 -24.39 24.24 14.69
CA GLY A 305 -24.60 22.93 14.07
C GLY A 305 -25.72 22.96 13.03
N THR A 306 -25.94 21.83 12.36
CA THR A 306 -26.87 21.74 11.23
C THR A 306 -27.71 20.46 11.23
N TYR A 307 -28.83 20.51 10.52
CA TYR A 307 -29.65 19.35 10.19
C TYR A 307 -29.96 19.33 8.70
N ALA A 308 -30.02 18.14 8.13
CA ALA A 308 -30.42 17.92 6.75
C ALA A 308 -31.43 16.77 6.71
N SER A 309 -32.56 17.01 6.05
CA SER A 309 -33.64 16.03 5.93
C SER A 309 -33.88 15.63 4.49
N LEU A 310 -34.22 14.36 4.30
CA LEU A 310 -34.46 13.76 2.99
C LEU A 310 -35.74 12.92 3.05
N VAL A 311 -36.41 12.86 1.90
CA VAL A 311 -37.53 11.98 1.63
C VAL A 311 -37.21 11.10 0.45
N GLU A 312 -37.66 9.85 0.51
CA GLU A 312 -37.46 8.85 -0.54
C GLU A 312 -38.04 9.32 -1.87
N ASN A 313 -39.26 9.83 -1.86
CA ASN A 313 -39.93 10.36 -3.03
C ASN A 313 -40.14 11.87 -2.89
N ALA A 314 -39.98 12.62 -3.99
CA ALA A 314 -40.09 14.08 -3.99
C ALA A 314 -41.47 14.62 -3.55
N ASP A 315 -42.52 13.81 -3.67
CA ASP A 315 -43.87 14.13 -3.17
C ASP A 315 -44.03 13.93 -1.65
N GLY A 316 -42.98 13.47 -0.96
CA GLY A 316 -42.92 13.21 0.47
C GLY A 316 -43.44 11.83 0.88
N THR A 317 -43.82 10.96 -0.06
CA THR A 317 -44.20 9.57 0.22
C THR A 317 -42.98 8.67 0.44
N GLY A 318 -43.18 7.50 1.04
CA GLY A 318 -42.11 6.57 1.40
C GLY A 318 -41.43 6.91 2.72
N HIS A 319 -40.13 6.70 2.78
CA HIS A 319 -39.32 6.96 3.98
C HIS A 319 -38.87 8.42 4.11
N PHE A 320 -38.74 8.84 5.36
CA PHE A 320 -38.14 10.10 5.80
C PHE A 320 -36.96 9.82 6.72
N SER A 321 -35.90 10.62 6.57
CA SER A 321 -34.71 10.63 7.43
C SER A 321 -34.23 12.06 7.66
N VAL A 322 -33.78 12.36 8.88
CA VAL A 322 -33.06 13.61 9.22
C VAL A 322 -31.76 13.27 9.93
N VAL A 323 -30.66 13.85 9.45
CA VAL A 323 -29.32 13.72 10.02
C VAL A 323 -28.90 15.06 10.61
N MET A 324 -28.45 15.04 11.86
CA MET A 324 -28.15 16.23 12.66
C MET A 324 -26.70 16.15 13.14
N GLU A 325 -25.97 17.26 13.06
CA GLU A 325 -24.61 17.39 13.60
C GLU A 325 -24.45 18.65 14.45
N LYS A 326 -23.69 18.54 15.54
CA LYS A 326 -23.20 19.67 16.34
C LYS A 326 -21.74 19.47 16.69
N ILE A 327 -20.85 19.48 15.70
CA ILE A 327 -19.42 19.26 15.98
C ILE A 327 -18.73 20.57 16.36
N HIS A 328 -17.95 20.56 17.44
CA HIS A 328 -17.20 21.73 17.90
C HIS A 328 -16.17 22.19 16.88
N HIS A 329 -15.95 23.51 16.78
CA HIS A 329 -15.02 24.13 15.83
C HIS A 329 -13.62 23.52 15.88
N ASP A 330 -12.96 23.55 17.06
CA ASP A 330 -11.60 23.01 17.23
C ASP A 330 -11.47 21.50 17.04
N ARG A 331 -12.60 20.79 16.96
CA ARG A 331 -12.66 19.33 16.88
C ARG A 331 -13.21 18.86 15.53
N SER A 332 -13.25 19.75 14.55
CA SER A 332 -13.71 19.46 13.18
C SER A 332 -12.87 20.17 12.12
N LYS A 333 -11.65 20.60 12.43
CA LYS A 333 -10.79 21.26 11.44
C LYS A 333 -10.36 20.26 10.38
N CYS A 334 -10.74 20.53 9.14
CA CYS A 334 -10.24 19.81 7.98
C CYS A 334 -8.83 20.31 7.64
N VAL A 335 -8.07 19.54 6.87
CA VAL A 335 -6.79 20.03 6.31
C VAL A 335 -7.01 21.19 5.33
N ARG A 336 -8.17 21.23 4.66
CA ARG A 336 -8.54 22.23 3.64
C ARG A 336 -10.05 22.48 3.65
N PRO A 337 -10.51 23.71 3.39
CA PRO A 337 -9.80 24.98 3.60
C PRO A 337 -9.76 25.32 5.11
N GLY A 338 -9.20 26.48 5.45
CA GLY A 338 -9.30 27.01 6.82
C GLY A 338 -10.77 27.15 7.27
N LEU A 339 -11.04 26.80 8.52
CA LEU A 339 -12.39 26.80 9.09
C LEU A 339 -12.65 28.13 9.83
N PRO A 340 -13.67 28.92 9.43
CA PRO A 340 -14.08 30.09 10.21
C PRO A 340 -14.61 29.70 11.59
N GLU A 341 -14.33 30.55 12.58
CA GLU A 341 -14.79 30.34 13.96
C GLU A 341 -16.32 30.25 14.06
N TYR A 342 -16.80 29.31 14.87
CA TYR A 342 -18.21 29.19 15.24
C TYR A 342 -18.36 28.50 16.61
N SER A 343 -19.49 28.72 17.27
CA SER A 343 -19.83 28.05 18.52
C SER A 343 -20.94 27.02 18.33
N VAL A 344 -20.91 25.99 19.17
CA VAL A 344 -21.99 25.01 19.29
C VAL A 344 -22.27 24.77 20.76
N GLU A 345 -23.55 24.69 21.11
CA GLU A 345 -23.99 24.22 22.42
C GLU A 345 -24.99 23.08 22.24
N GLN A 346 -25.07 22.21 23.24
CA GLN A 346 -26.15 21.24 23.32
C GLN A 346 -27.50 21.95 23.39
N GLU A 347 -28.48 21.44 22.64
CA GLU A 347 -29.86 21.90 22.74
C GLU A 347 -30.85 20.77 22.49
N SER A 348 -32.06 20.90 23.04
CA SER A 348 -33.19 20.03 22.71
C SER A 348 -34.01 20.69 21.61
N VAL A 349 -34.11 20.01 20.47
CA VAL A 349 -34.80 20.50 19.28
C VAL A 349 -36.08 19.70 19.09
N THR A 350 -37.20 20.42 18.88
CA THR A 350 -38.47 19.81 18.52
C THR A 350 -38.71 19.99 17.03
N PHE A 351 -38.85 18.87 16.32
CA PHE A 351 -39.19 18.82 14.91
C PHE A 351 -40.69 18.60 14.75
N ARG A 352 -41.28 19.29 13.77
CA ARG A 352 -42.67 19.14 13.36
C ARG A 352 -42.72 18.60 11.93
N LEU A 353 -42.89 17.29 11.81
CA LEU A 353 -43.03 16.60 10.53
C LEU A 353 -44.47 16.78 10.01
N THR A 354 -44.61 17.17 8.74
CA THR A 354 -45.90 17.35 8.07
C THR A 354 -45.96 16.54 6.77
N GLY A 355 -47.10 16.57 6.06
CA GLY A 355 -47.25 15.89 4.77
C GLY A 355 -47.31 14.35 4.86
N PRO A 356 -47.07 13.64 3.74
CA PRO A 356 -47.19 12.18 3.69
C PRO A 356 -46.20 11.45 4.62
N ALA A 357 -44.97 11.94 4.77
CA ALA A 357 -43.99 11.40 5.72
C ALA A 357 -44.51 11.40 7.17
N ALA A 358 -45.27 12.42 7.57
CA ALA A 358 -45.90 12.45 8.90
C ALA A 358 -46.97 11.37 9.04
N ALA A 359 -47.71 11.05 7.97
CA ALA A 359 -48.66 9.95 7.98
C ALA A 359 -47.97 8.59 8.15
N THR A 360 -46.84 8.38 7.46
CA THR A 360 -45.99 7.17 7.64
C THR A 360 -45.51 7.04 9.08
N ALA A 361 -44.91 8.10 9.65
CA ALA A 361 -44.43 8.10 11.02
C ALA A 361 -45.56 7.85 12.05
N ALA A 362 -46.72 8.48 11.86
CA ALA A 362 -47.89 8.29 12.71
C ALA A 362 -48.43 6.85 12.65
N ALA A 363 -48.46 6.25 11.47
CA ALA A 363 -48.90 4.86 11.29
C ALA A 363 -47.96 3.87 11.99
N GLN A 364 -46.66 4.16 12.01
CA GLN A 364 -45.65 3.36 12.73
C GLN A 364 -45.70 3.56 14.26
N GLY A 365 -46.15 4.75 14.72
CA GLY A 365 -46.23 5.12 16.13
C GLY A 365 -44.87 5.35 16.81
N LYS A 366 -43.76 5.25 16.05
CA LYS A 366 -42.40 5.47 16.53
C LYS A 366 -41.44 5.79 15.39
N LEU A 367 -40.32 6.43 15.71
CA LEU A 367 -39.20 6.72 14.79
C LEU A 367 -37.91 6.06 15.30
N ALA A 368 -37.07 5.56 14.39
CA ALA A 368 -35.74 5.10 14.72
C ALA A 368 -34.88 6.26 15.22
N LEU A 369 -33.96 5.98 16.15
CA LEU A 369 -32.98 6.94 16.66
C LEU A 369 -31.62 6.26 16.73
N TRP A 370 -30.63 6.88 16.10
CA TRP A 370 -29.24 6.41 16.05
C TRP A 370 -28.30 7.52 16.46
N THR A 371 -27.27 7.21 17.22
CA THR A 371 -26.38 8.21 17.80
C THR A 371 -24.90 7.85 17.66
N SER A 372 -24.10 8.85 17.30
CA SER A 372 -22.65 8.86 17.48
C SER A 372 -22.27 10.09 18.31
N VAL A 373 -21.33 9.93 19.23
CA VAL A 373 -20.74 11.05 19.97
C VAL A 373 -19.23 10.85 20.05
N LEU A 374 -18.51 11.75 19.39
CA LEU A 374 -17.06 11.71 19.33
C LEU A 374 -16.47 12.15 20.68
N ARG A 375 -15.40 11.47 21.08
CA ARG A 375 -14.66 11.70 22.33
C ARG A 375 -13.18 11.85 22.02
N TYR A 376 -12.47 12.52 22.92
CA TYR A 376 -11.10 12.98 22.68
C TYR A 376 -10.24 12.66 23.91
N ASN A 377 -8.92 12.81 23.79
CA ASN A 377 -7.97 12.55 24.89
C ASN A 377 -8.04 11.11 25.44
N GLY A 378 -8.13 10.12 24.54
CA GLY A 378 -8.16 8.69 24.88
C GLY A 378 -9.50 8.19 25.44
N GLN A 379 -10.52 9.04 25.49
CA GLN A 379 -11.88 8.61 25.85
C GLN A 379 -12.54 7.88 24.68
N GLU A 380 -13.21 6.76 24.97
CA GLU A 380 -13.92 5.99 23.95
C GLU A 380 -15.13 6.74 23.39
N SER A 381 -15.28 6.72 22.07
CA SER A 381 -16.43 7.33 21.39
C SER A 381 -17.60 6.36 21.34
N THR A 382 -18.82 6.90 21.40
CA THR A 382 -20.03 6.16 21.05
C THR A 382 -20.21 6.28 19.54
N LEU A 383 -20.29 5.18 18.80
CA LEU A 383 -20.31 5.21 17.34
C LEU A 383 -21.48 4.38 16.82
N PHE A 384 -22.40 5.01 16.10
CA PHE A 384 -23.53 4.41 15.41
C PHE A 384 -24.36 3.45 16.27
N GLU A 385 -24.70 3.87 17.49
CA GLU A 385 -25.47 3.07 18.43
C GLU A 385 -26.97 3.30 18.24
N GLN A 386 -27.71 2.20 18.04
CA GLN A 386 -29.17 2.23 18.00
C GLN A 386 -29.73 2.54 19.40
N GLN A 387 -30.58 3.55 19.48
CA GLN A 387 -31.26 3.93 20.72
C GLN A 387 -32.69 3.37 20.75
N ALA A 388 -33.34 3.50 21.91
CA ALA A 388 -34.77 3.27 22.00
C ALA A 388 -35.52 4.16 20.98
N PRO A 389 -36.40 3.59 20.14
CA PRO A 389 -37.17 4.37 19.17
C PRO A 389 -38.01 5.45 19.86
N ILE A 390 -38.13 6.62 19.23
CA ILE A 390 -38.91 7.75 19.75
C ILE A 390 -40.39 7.48 19.52
N PRO A 391 -41.24 7.35 20.55
CA PRO A 391 -42.67 7.21 20.36
C PRO A 391 -43.25 8.49 19.76
N VAL A 392 -44.12 8.35 18.76
CA VAL A 392 -44.76 9.48 18.11
C VAL A 392 -46.24 9.21 17.88
N ALA A 393 -47.04 10.26 17.86
CA ALA A 393 -48.47 10.19 17.58
C ALA A 393 -48.88 11.31 16.62
N ARG A 394 -49.96 11.06 15.88
CA ARG A 394 -50.56 12.07 15.01
C ARG A 394 -51.20 13.17 15.86
N ALA A 395 -50.78 14.41 15.65
CA ALA A 395 -51.42 15.59 16.20
C ALA A 395 -52.76 15.88 15.49
N PRO A 396 -53.67 16.68 16.08
CA PRO A 396 -54.97 16.99 15.47
C PRO A 396 -54.91 17.62 14.07
N ASP A 397 -53.83 18.35 13.78
CA ASP A 397 -53.56 18.97 12.48
C ASP A 397 -52.88 18.02 11.47
N GLY A 398 -52.73 16.74 11.82
CA GLY A 398 -52.12 15.71 10.99
C GLY A 398 -50.59 15.65 11.06
N SER A 399 -49.93 16.58 11.76
CA SER A 399 -48.48 16.58 11.94
C SER A 399 -48.01 15.52 12.95
N VAL A 400 -46.71 15.26 12.96
CA VAL A 400 -46.04 14.44 13.96
C VAL A 400 -44.91 15.28 14.57
N ASN A 401 -44.90 15.40 15.89
CA ASN A 401 -43.84 16.10 16.61
C ASN A 401 -42.92 15.10 17.32
N PHE A 402 -41.63 15.35 17.28
CA PHE A 402 -40.64 14.62 18.07
C PHE A 402 -39.56 15.57 18.57
N THR A 403 -38.98 15.25 19.72
CA THR A 403 -37.93 16.06 20.36
C THR A 403 -36.67 15.23 20.54
N VAL A 404 -35.52 15.79 20.18
CA VAL A 404 -34.21 15.17 20.33
C VAL A 404 -33.24 16.15 20.98
N THR A 405 -32.45 15.67 21.92
CA THR A 405 -31.29 16.43 22.43
C THR A 405 -30.08 16.10 21.57
N VAL A 406 -29.52 17.12 20.92
CA VAL A 406 -28.32 16.97 20.08
C VAL A 406 -27.10 17.42 20.90
N PRO A 407 -26.21 16.51 21.34
CA PRO A 407 -25.04 16.87 22.13
C PRO A 407 -23.96 17.53 21.27
N VAL A 408 -23.04 18.26 21.91
CA VAL A 408 -21.80 18.71 21.25
C VAL A 408 -20.96 17.49 20.87
N ASP A 409 -20.33 17.55 19.70
CA ASP A 409 -19.60 16.48 19.03
C ASP A 409 -20.45 15.25 18.70
N GLY A 410 -21.76 15.46 18.58
CA GLY A 410 -22.74 14.43 18.25
C GLY A 410 -23.19 14.44 16.79
N VAL A 411 -23.44 13.24 16.25
CA VAL A 411 -24.19 13.00 15.02
C VAL A 411 -25.41 12.14 15.37
N ILE A 412 -26.59 12.58 14.99
CA ILE A 412 -27.85 11.92 15.34
C ILE A 412 -28.68 11.72 14.07
N THR A 413 -29.21 10.51 13.88
CA THR A 413 -30.17 10.22 12.81
C THR A 413 -31.51 9.83 13.40
N VAL A 414 -32.58 10.48 12.91
CA VAL A 414 -33.96 10.07 13.16
C VAL A 414 -34.61 9.69 11.84
N SER A 415 -35.25 8.53 11.79
CA SER A 415 -35.81 8.02 10.54
C SER A 415 -37.08 7.20 10.76
N THR A 416 -37.91 7.12 9.73
CA THR A 416 -39.00 6.13 9.61
C THR A 416 -38.49 4.71 9.28
N MET A 417 -37.19 4.56 8.98
CA MET A 417 -36.54 3.28 8.72
C MET A 417 -36.20 2.58 10.05
N LEU A 418 -37.13 1.76 10.54
CA LEU A 418 -36.98 1.01 11.81
C LEU A 418 -36.15 -0.28 11.67
N THR A 419 -35.96 -0.75 10.44
CA THR A 419 -35.26 -1.99 10.09
C THR A 419 -34.39 -1.74 8.87
N GLY A 420 -33.34 -2.53 8.70
CA GLY A 420 -32.32 -2.31 7.68
C GLY A 420 -31.03 -1.88 8.35
N PRO A 421 -30.89 -0.60 8.76
CA PRO A 421 -29.67 -0.07 9.35
C PRO A 421 -29.14 -0.93 10.49
N ALA A 422 -27.84 -1.20 10.47
CA ALA A 422 -27.14 -1.99 11.48
C ALA A 422 -25.69 -1.56 11.60
N LYS A 423 -25.14 -1.70 12.81
CA LYS A 423 -23.72 -1.56 13.10
C LYS A 423 -23.06 -2.93 12.93
N GLY A 424 -22.47 -3.15 11.77
CA GLY A 424 -21.69 -4.34 11.44
C GLY A 424 -20.34 -4.38 12.16
N GLY A 425 -19.73 -5.57 12.21
CA GLY A 425 -18.38 -5.75 12.70
C GLY A 425 -18.25 -5.97 14.20
N VAL A 426 -17.94 -7.21 14.60
CA VAL A 426 -17.66 -7.58 16.00
C VAL A 426 -16.35 -8.36 16.18
N ALA A 427 -15.68 -8.71 15.08
CA ALA A 427 -14.39 -9.37 15.13
C ALA A 427 -13.30 -8.33 15.36
N MET A 428 -12.37 -8.65 16.26
CA MET A 428 -11.15 -7.86 16.41
C MET A 428 -10.21 -8.23 15.26
N PRO A 429 -9.64 -7.24 14.54
CA PRO A 429 -8.63 -7.52 13.53
C PRO A 429 -7.42 -8.22 14.16
N PRO A 430 -6.66 -9.00 13.39
CA PRO A 430 -5.36 -9.50 13.80
C PRO A 430 -4.46 -8.39 14.38
N SER A 431 -3.56 -8.76 15.29
CA SER A 431 -2.59 -7.81 15.86
C SER A 431 -1.60 -7.34 14.80
N ALA A 432 -1.23 -6.06 14.85
CA ALA A 432 -0.18 -5.50 14.01
C ALA A 432 1.16 -6.23 14.22
N ALA A 433 1.92 -6.40 13.15
CA ALA A 433 3.27 -6.99 13.18
C ALA A 433 4.19 -6.25 12.19
N PRO A 434 5.49 -6.14 12.49
CA PRO A 434 6.46 -5.61 11.53
C PRO A 434 6.54 -6.49 10.27
N PHE A 435 7.02 -5.91 9.18
CA PHE A 435 7.21 -6.66 7.93
C PHE A 435 8.14 -7.86 8.14
N PRO A 436 7.78 -9.06 7.63
CA PRO A 436 8.58 -10.25 7.83
C PRO A 436 9.90 -10.16 7.08
N VAL A 437 11.01 -10.30 7.81
CA VAL A 437 12.36 -10.43 7.25
C VAL A 437 13.04 -11.66 7.89
N PRO A 438 13.80 -12.48 7.13
CA PRO A 438 14.10 -12.33 5.70
C PRO A 438 12.88 -12.53 4.79
N TYR A 439 12.89 -11.92 3.61
CA TYR A 439 11.87 -12.05 2.58
C TYR A 439 12.51 -12.19 1.20
N SER A 440 11.89 -12.98 0.33
CA SER A 440 12.26 -13.10 -1.07
C SER A 440 11.03 -13.29 -1.96
N ASP A 441 11.13 -12.87 -3.21
CA ASP A 441 10.12 -13.05 -4.25
C ASP A 441 10.80 -13.32 -5.60
N ASP A 442 10.45 -14.44 -6.22
CA ASP A 442 10.90 -14.88 -7.55
C ASP A 442 9.83 -14.63 -8.63
N PHE A 443 8.74 -13.96 -8.27
CA PHE A 443 7.64 -13.55 -9.13
C PHE A 443 6.89 -14.66 -9.89
N ASN A 444 7.18 -15.95 -9.63
CA ASN A 444 6.62 -17.07 -10.38
C ASN A 444 5.17 -17.43 -10.03
N ASP A 445 4.68 -16.97 -8.87
CA ASP A 445 3.33 -17.25 -8.37
C ASP A 445 2.28 -16.20 -8.77
N TYR A 446 2.65 -15.22 -9.61
CA TYR A 446 1.77 -14.11 -9.98
C TYR A 446 1.06 -14.32 -11.32
N PRO A 447 -0.17 -13.79 -11.48
CA PRO A 447 -0.78 -13.64 -12.80
C PRO A 447 0.05 -12.73 -13.71
N LEU A 448 0.09 -13.03 -15.01
CA LEU A 448 0.66 -12.12 -16.00
C LEU A 448 -0.02 -10.76 -15.95
N HIS A 449 0.75 -9.69 -16.16
CA HIS A 449 0.33 -8.29 -16.14
C HIS A 449 -0.13 -7.77 -14.77
N SER A 450 0.04 -8.56 -13.70
CA SER A 450 -0.21 -8.09 -12.34
C SER A 450 1.01 -7.37 -11.76
N GLU A 451 0.79 -6.55 -10.73
CA GLU A 451 1.87 -5.97 -9.94
C GLU A 451 2.27 -6.96 -8.82
N PRO A 452 3.58 -7.20 -8.57
CA PRO A 452 4.04 -8.05 -7.47
C PRO A 452 3.55 -7.58 -6.10
N SER A 453 3.38 -8.47 -5.13
CA SER A 453 2.95 -8.05 -3.78
C SER A 453 3.98 -7.12 -3.15
N TYR A 454 3.49 -6.12 -2.41
CA TYR A 454 4.29 -5.18 -1.62
C TYR A 454 5.16 -4.18 -2.40
N PHE A 455 5.41 -4.36 -3.69
CA PHE A 455 6.07 -3.32 -4.50
C PHE A 455 5.13 -2.14 -4.75
N ALA A 456 5.47 -0.95 -4.27
CA ALA A 456 4.67 0.26 -4.44
C ALA A 456 5.35 1.22 -5.41
N ASP A 457 4.89 1.19 -6.65
CA ASP A 457 5.42 1.99 -7.75
C ASP A 457 5.26 3.49 -7.46
N GLN A 458 6.35 4.26 -7.52
CA GLN A 458 6.33 5.71 -7.28
C GLN A 458 6.56 6.53 -8.55
N ALA A 459 7.03 5.89 -9.62
CA ALA A 459 7.07 6.38 -10.99
C ALA A 459 7.22 5.17 -11.96
N GLY A 460 6.67 5.29 -13.16
CA GLY A 460 6.56 4.17 -14.10
C GLY A 460 5.37 3.25 -13.76
N SER A 461 5.35 2.06 -14.34
CA SER A 461 4.35 1.03 -14.07
C SER A 461 5.02 -0.33 -14.23
N TRP A 462 4.79 -1.24 -13.30
CA TRP A 462 5.62 -2.43 -13.13
C TRP A 462 4.77 -3.70 -13.16
N GLU A 463 5.06 -4.61 -14.08
CA GLU A 463 4.22 -5.79 -14.32
C GLU A 463 5.01 -7.10 -14.29
N VAL A 464 4.40 -8.17 -13.80
CA VAL A 464 4.93 -9.52 -13.94
C VAL A 464 4.65 -10.06 -15.35
N LEU A 465 5.68 -10.52 -16.03
CA LEU A 465 5.64 -11.04 -17.40
C LEU A 465 6.54 -12.26 -17.55
N ASP A 466 6.28 -13.08 -18.57
CA ASP A 466 7.21 -14.13 -19.00
C ASP A 466 8.50 -13.49 -19.53
N SER A 467 9.62 -13.74 -18.83
CA SER A 467 10.95 -13.22 -19.15
C SER A 467 11.51 -13.78 -20.46
N ARG A 468 10.93 -14.88 -20.97
CA ARG A 468 11.41 -15.71 -22.09
C ARG A 468 12.76 -16.36 -21.81
N ASP A 469 13.26 -16.28 -20.58
CA ASP A 469 14.42 -17.01 -20.09
C ASP A 469 13.95 -18.14 -19.16
N PRO A 470 14.13 -19.42 -19.52
CA PRO A 470 13.71 -20.54 -18.68
C PRO A 470 14.33 -20.55 -17.28
N ALA A 471 15.47 -19.89 -17.06
CA ALA A 471 16.10 -19.80 -15.74
C ALA A 471 15.41 -18.79 -14.81
N HIS A 472 14.68 -17.82 -15.39
CA HIS A 472 14.02 -16.73 -14.67
C HIS A 472 12.49 -16.83 -14.71
N GLY A 473 11.90 -17.61 -15.62
CA GLY A 473 10.45 -17.83 -15.61
C GLY A 473 9.67 -16.52 -15.73
N LEU A 474 8.87 -16.19 -14.72
CA LEU A 474 8.19 -14.89 -14.64
C LEU A 474 9.07 -13.86 -13.92
N ALA A 475 9.09 -12.64 -14.42
CA ALA A 475 9.86 -11.54 -13.85
C ALA A 475 9.08 -10.23 -13.90
N MET A 476 9.39 -9.32 -12.98
CA MET A 476 8.82 -7.97 -12.97
C MET A 476 9.51 -7.09 -14.02
N ARG A 477 8.77 -6.30 -14.79
CA ARG A 477 9.30 -5.39 -15.81
C ARG A 477 8.72 -3.99 -15.66
N GLN A 478 9.57 -2.97 -15.81
CA GLN A 478 9.11 -1.58 -15.99
C GLN A 478 8.51 -1.42 -17.39
N MET A 479 7.22 -1.08 -17.49
CA MET A 479 6.41 -1.12 -18.72
C MET A 479 6.30 0.18 -19.49
N VAL A 480 6.65 1.30 -18.87
CA VAL A 480 6.41 2.63 -19.39
C VAL A 480 7.62 3.08 -20.22
N PRO A 481 7.49 3.25 -21.54
CA PRO A 481 8.63 3.54 -22.42
C PRO A 481 9.05 5.00 -22.42
N GLN A 482 8.18 5.90 -21.95
CA GLN A 482 8.40 7.35 -21.98
C GLN A 482 7.70 8.01 -20.82
N LYS A 483 8.26 9.12 -20.35
CA LYS A 483 7.64 9.90 -19.26
C LYS A 483 6.20 10.29 -19.62
N PRO A 484 5.20 9.91 -18.80
CA PRO A 484 3.81 10.25 -19.06
C PRO A 484 3.52 11.75 -18.97
N ILE A 485 2.29 12.12 -19.28
CA ILE A 485 1.71 13.42 -18.92
C ILE A 485 1.40 13.38 -17.43
N CYS A 486 2.41 13.73 -16.63
CA CYS A 486 2.36 13.55 -15.19
C CYS A 486 1.34 14.50 -14.53
N TRP A 487 0.59 13.96 -13.57
CA TRP A 487 -0.09 14.78 -12.58
C TRP A 487 0.95 15.37 -11.62
N ALA A 488 1.73 14.52 -10.97
CA ALA A 488 2.85 14.96 -10.16
C ALA A 488 4.09 15.27 -11.05
N GLY A 489 5.27 15.41 -10.44
CA GLY A 489 6.50 15.73 -11.15
C GLY A 489 7.50 14.59 -11.12
N ASP A 490 7.28 13.51 -11.88
CA ASP A 490 8.05 12.26 -11.80
C ASP A 490 9.49 12.44 -12.30
N TYR A 491 10.49 11.95 -11.56
CA TYR A 491 11.90 12.11 -11.92
C TYR A 491 12.45 10.90 -12.68
N ALA A 492 12.27 9.70 -12.14
CA ALA A 492 12.76 8.45 -12.70
C ALA A 492 11.87 7.30 -12.24
N PRO A 493 11.60 6.27 -13.08
CA PRO A 493 10.88 5.08 -12.66
C PRO A 493 11.51 4.40 -11.45
N VAL A 494 10.69 4.14 -10.44
CA VAL A 494 11.11 3.49 -9.20
C VAL A 494 9.91 2.83 -8.53
N SER A 495 10.13 1.65 -7.95
CA SER A 495 9.17 0.95 -7.10
C SER A 495 9.80 0.69 -5.74
N VAL A 496 9.12 1.10 -4.66
CA VAL A 496 9.62 0.96 -3.28
C VAL A 496 9.04 -0.27 -2.61
N PHE A 497 9.80 -0.86 -1.69
CA PHE A 497 9.44 -2.10 -1.00
C PHE A 497 9.83 -2.05 0.48
N GLY A 498 8.94 -2.55 1.34
CA GLY A 498 9.22 -2.83 2.76
C GLY A 498 8.76 -1.73 3.71
N GLU A 499 9.56 -1.44 4.75
CA GLU A 499 9.19 -0.47 5.80
C GLU A 499 10.11 0.75 5.82
N THR A 500 9.55 1.93 6.13
CA THR A 500 10.31 3.18 6.30
C THR A 500 11.19 3.21 7.54
N THR A 501 11.01 2.27 8.47
CA THR A 501 11.78 2.16 9.71
C THR A 501 13.10 1.43 9.53
N TRP A 502 13.37 0.83 8.37
CA TRP A 502 14.60 0.09 8.14
C TRP A 502 15.80 1.04 8.07
N THR A 503 16.71 0.89 9.03
CA THR A 503 17.99 1.61 9.09
C THR A 503 19.09 0.77 8.45
N ASP A 504 19.35 -0.41 8.99
CA ASP A 504 20.37 -1.29 8.43
C ASP A 504 19.65 -2.34 7.58
N VAL A 505 19.99 -2.41 6.29
CA VAL A 505 19.30 -3.26 5.32
C VAL A 505 20.30 -3.82 4.30
N ASN A 506 20.08 -5.06 3.91
CA ASN A 506 20.79 -5.71 2.81
C ASN A 506 19.77 -6.33 1.87
N HIS A 507 19.84 -5.99 0.59
CA HIS A 507 18.97 -6.57 -0.42
C HIS A 507 19.67 -6.74 -1.76
N SER A 508 19.17 -7.67 -2.55
CA SER A 508 19.63 -7.99 -3.89
C SER A 508 18.46 -8.22 -4.82
N VAL A 509 18.72 -8.05 -6.11
CA VAL A 509 17.76 -8.36 -7.17
C VAL A 509 18.55 -8.73 -8.43
N ASP A 510 18.06 -9.70 -9.17
CA ASP A 510 18.54 -9.94 -10.52
C ASP A 510 17.90 -8.93 -11.46
N PHE A 511 18.64 -8.46 -12.46
CA PHE A 511 18.12 -7.53 -13.45
C PHE A 511 18.59 -7.88 -14.87
N MET A 512 17.77 -7.50 -15.85
CA MET A 512 18.13 -7.54 -17.26
C MET A 512 17.65 -6.27 -17.95
N ILE A 513 18.55 -5.58 -18.65
CA ILE A 513 18.19 -4.45 -19.50
C ILE A 513 17.68 -4.99 -20.84
N ASP A 514 16.46 -4.59 -21.21
CA ASP A 514 15.79 -5.04 -22.42
C ASP A 514 16.53 -4.57 -23.69
N PRO A 515 16.64 -5.38 -24.75
CA PRO A 515 17.24 -4.97 -26.01
C PRO A 515 16.51 -3.81 -26.72
N GLU A 516 15.26 -3.53 -26.38
CA GLU A 516 14.52 -2.38 -26.90
C GLU A 516 14.88 -1.05 -26.20
N SER A 517 15.59 -1.12 -25.07
CA SER A 517 16.00 0.06 -24.30
C SER A 517 17.15 0.84 -24.96
N SER A 518 17.27 2.12 -24.59
CA SER A 518 18.30 3.00 -25.14
C SER A 518 19.72 2.62 -24.67
N ALA A 519 20.75 3.09 -25.39
CA ALA A 519 22.15 2.89 -24.98
C ALA A 519 22.51 3.58 -23.64
N THR A 520 21.65 4.46 -23.13
CA THR A 520 21.79 5.10 -21.81
C THR A 520 20.98 4.41 -20.72
N ALA A 521 20.31 3.30 -21.03
CA ALA A 521 19.53 2.56 -20.07
C ALA A 521 20.41 1.99 -18.93
N ALA A 522 19.84 1.98 -17.74
CA ALA A 522 20.46 1.48 -16.54
C ALA A 522 19.40 0.86 -15.62
N ALA A 523 19.80 -0.17 -14.87
CA ALA A 523 19.04 -0.71 -13.75
C ALA A 523 19.53 -0.07 -12.46
N SER A 524 18.63 0.17 -11.51
CA SER A 524 18.93 0.82 -10.23
C SER A 524 18.42 -0.01 -9.06
N ILE A 525 19.22 -0.04 -7.98
CA ILE A 525 18.84 -0.54 -6.67
C ILE A 525 18.93 0.60 -5.65
N GLY A 526 18.03 0.67 -4.67
CA GLY A 526 17.99 1.73 -3.69
C GLY A 526 17.71 1.25 -2.27
N ALA A 527 18.30 1.89 -1.27
CA ALA A 527 18.06 1.62 0.14
C ALA A 527 17.95 2.91 0.96
N ARG A 528 17.21 2.82 2.08
CA ARG A 528 16.78 3.98 2.89
C ARG A 528 16.03 5.03 2.08
N VAL A 529 15.21 4.56 1.15
CA VAL A 529 14.45 5.40 0.23
C VAL A 529 13.30 6.07 0.99
N THR A 530 13.12 7.36 0.74
CA THR A 530 12.04 8.21 1.24
C THR A 530 11.56 9.13 0.13
N GLY A 531 10.37 9.70 0.29
CA GLY A 531 9.75 10.57 -0.71
C GLY A 531 9.14 9.80 -1.89
N THR A 532 8.40 10.53 -2.74
CA THR A 532 7.64 9.97 -3.86
C THR A 532 8.25 10.41 -5.20
N THR A 533 7.86 11.57 -5.71
CA THR A 533 8.30 12.12 -7.01
C THR A 533 9.82 12.28 -7.15
N ARG A 534 10.49 12.68 -6.07
CA ARG A 534 11.95 12.83 -5.96
C ARG A 534 12.45 11.91 -4.84
N PRO A 535 12.65 10.62 -5.13
CA PRO A 535 13.04 9.67 -4.11
C PRO A 535 14.46 9.99 -3.60
N ASN A 536 14.59 10.14 -2.28
CA ASN A 536 15.86 10.36 -1.58
C ASN A 536 16.27 9.09 -0.86
N GLY A 537 17.52 8.66 -1.02
CA GLY A 537 18.05 7.43 -0.47
C GLY A 537 19.39 7.11 -1.11
N VAL A 538 20.05 6.02 -0.73
CA VAL A 538 21.28 5.60 -1.42
C VAL A 538 20.88 4.73 -2.60
N PHE A 539 21.08 5.24 -3.81
CA PHE A 539 20.83 4.52 -5.05
C PHE A 539 22.14 4.12 -5.72
N VAL A 540 22.15 2.97 -6.39
CA VAL A 540 23.24 2.51 -7.26
C VAL A 540 22.64 2.09 -8.59
N SER A 541 23.05 2.74 -9.66
CA SER A 541 22.64 2.42 -11.03
C SER A 541 23.80 1.79 -11.81
N VAL A 542 23.50 0.78 -12.62
CA VAL A 542 24.43 0.07 -13.50
C VAL A 542 23.93 0.19 -14.93
N GLY A 543 24.72 0.81 -15.82
CA GLY A 543 24.30 1.20 -17.16
C GLY A 543 24.96 0.43 -18.31
N LEU A 544 24.30 0.44 -19.47
CA LEU A 544 24.85 -0.08 -20.74
C LEU A 544 26.06 0.73 -21.26
N ASP A 545 26.32 1.90 -20.67
CA ASP A 545 27.50 2.72 -20.97
C ASP A 545 28.80 2.21 -20.33
N GLY A 546 28.73 1.09 -19.59
CA GLY A 546 29.88 0.48 -18.93
C GLY A 546 30.26 1.14 -17.60
N THR A 547 29.35 1.93 -17.02
CA THR A 547 29.57 2.62 -15.74
C THR A 547 28.57 2.21 -14.67
N TRP A 548 29.00 2.33 -13.41
CA TRP A 548 28.10 2.40 -12.27
C TRP A 548 28.12 3.81 -11.69
N THR A 549 26.99 4.25 -11.17
CA THR A 549 26.88 5.51 -10.44
C THR A 549 26.03 5.37 -9.20
N ALA A 550 26.53 5.91 -8.08
CA ALA A 550 25.79 6.05 -6.84
C ALA A 550 25.23 7.47 -6.68
N TYR A 551 23.99 7.60 -6.24
CA TYR A 551 23.27 8.87 -6.06
C TYR A 551 22.55 8.92 -4.72
N TYR A 552 22.25 10.14 -4.25
CA TYR A 552 21.35 10.36 -3.11
C TYR A 552 19.91 10.69 -3.50
N ASN A 553 19.69 11.13 -4.73
CA ASN A 553 18.35 11.24 -5.29
C ASN A 553 18.38 10.66 -6.69
N LEU A 554 17.51 9.68 -6.96
CA LEU A 554 17.37 9.13 -8.30
C LEU A 554 16.74 10.21 -9.20
N GLY A 555 17.34 10.47 -10.37
CA GLY A 555 16.75 11.41 -11.32
C GLY A 555 17.10 12.91 -11.16
N ASP A 556 17.95 13.35 -10.21
CA ASP A 556 18.42 14.77 -10.06
C ASP A 556 19.70 15.30 -10.79
N GLY A 557 20.64 14.44 -11.18
CA GLY A 557 21.82 14.60 -12.02
C GLY A 557 23.12 14.45 -11.25
N LYS A 558 23.05 14.20 -9.93
CA LYS A 558 24.15 14.47 -9.00
C LYS A 558 24.68 13.20 -8.37
N SER A 559 25.76 12.67 -8.95
CA SER A 559 26.47 11.50 -8.42
C SER A 559 27.13 11.78 -7.07
N ALA A 560 26.96 10.88 -6.11
CA ALA A 560 27.79 10.79 -4.91
C ALA A 560 29.12 10.07 -5.18
N ALA A 561 29.10 9.05 -6.04
CA ALA A 561 30.28 8.32 -6.52
C ALA A 561 29.98 7.69 -7.89
N GLN A 562 31.02 7.39 -8.67
CA GLN A 562 30.87 6.72 -9.97
C GLN A 562 32.15 5.95 -10.32
N GLY A 563 32.03 4.94 -11.17
CA GLY A 563 33.16 4.14 -11.62
C GLY A 563 32.86 3.31 -12.86
N LYS A 564 33.87 2.55 -13.31
CA LYS A 564 33.68 1.58 -14.40
C LYS A 564 33.11 0.28 -13.83
N LEU A 565 32.29 -0.40 -14.63
CA LEU A 565 31.80 -1.72 -14.25
C LEU A 565 32.94 -2.75 -14.24
N PRO A 566 32.96 -3.66 -13.25
CA PRO A 566 33.91 -4.77 -13.22
C PRO A 566 33.53 -5.88 -14.22
N VAL A 567 32.28 -5.90 -14.67
CA VAL A 567 31.70 -6.86 -15.63
C VAL A 567 30.99 -6.07 -16.73
N ASP A 568 31.12 -6.51 -17.98
CA ASP A 568 30.39 -5.91 -19.11
C ASP A 568 28.89 -6.24 -18.99
N VAL A 569 28.05 -5.22 -18.81
CA VAL A 569 26.60 -5.36 -18.86
C VAL A 569 26.11 -5.14 -20.28
N LYS A 570 25.33 -6.09 -20.81
CA LYS A 570 24.78 -6.05 -22.17
C LYS A 570 23.28 -6.29 -22.16
N PRO A 571 22.55 -5.84 -23.19
CA PRO A 571 21.14 -6.16 -23.30
C PRO A 571 20.92 -7.69 -23.36
N SER A 572 19.78 -8.14 -22.84
CA SER A 572 19.42 -9.57 -22.77
C SER A 572 20.34 -10.44 -21.91
N GLN A 573 21.13 -9.85 -21.01
CA GLN A 573 21.92 -10.59 -20.02
C GLN A 573 21.43 -10.29 -18.61
N TRP A 574 21.18 -11.34 -17.85
CA TRP A 574 20.83 -11.25 -16.43
C TRP A 574 22.09 -11.07 -15.57
N HIS A 575 21.99 -10.16 -14.61
CA HIS A 575 23.03 -9.85 -13.64
C HIS A 575 22.42 -9.70 -12.25
N ASN A 576 23.19 -9.95 -11.20
CA ASN A 576 22.75 -9.72 -9.83
C ASN A 576 23.30 -8.39 -9.30
N LEU A 577 22.42 -7.51 -8.81
CA LEU A 577 22.77 -6.25 -8.17
C LEU A 577 22.41 -6.30 -6.68
N ALA A 578 23.37 -6.02 -5.81
CA ALA A 578 23.19 -6.03 -4.37
C ALA A 578 23.63 -4.73 -3.71
N LEU A 579 22.92 -4.31 -2.66
CA LEU A 579 23.20 -3.12 -1.88
C LEU A 579 22.99 -3.41 -0.38
N ALA A 580 24.03 -3.12 0.41
CA ALA A 580 23.98 -3.22 1.86
C ALA A 580 24.31 -1.87 2.51
N ILE A 581 23.55 -1.50 3.53
CA ILE A 581 23.82 -0.34 4.38
C ILE A 581 23.82 -0.78 5.83
N THR A 582 24.90 -0.46 6.56
CA THR A 582 25.03 -0.69 7.99
C THR A 582 25.61 0.55 8.66
N GLY A 583 24.87 1.12 9.61
CA GLY A 583 25.23 2.40 10.23
C GLY A 583 25.30 3.52 9.20
N SER A 584 26.50 4.04 8.95
CA SER A 584 26.76 5.10 7.96
C SER A 584 27.60 4.62 6.77
N ARG A 585 27.67 3.30 6.54
CA ARG A 585 28.49 2.69 5.50
C ARG A 585 27.62 1.92 4.52
N ALA A 586 27.84 2.16 3.23
CA ALA A 586 27.21 1.41 2.15
C ALA A 586 28.25 0.65 1.33
N SER A 587 27.86 -0.53 0.84
CA SER A 587 28.63 -1.34 -0.10
C SER A 587 27.68 -1.91 -1.15
N ALA A 588 28.15 -2.03 -2.39
CA ALA A 588 27.34 -2.56 -3.50
C ALA A 588 28.16 -3.51 -4.38
N TRP A 589 27.48 -4.49 -4.96
CA TRP A 589 28.10 -5.54 -5.77
C TRP A 589 27.29 -5.79 -7.04
N LEU A 590 28.01 -6.12 -8.11
CA LEU A 590 27.47 -6.64 -9.37
C LEU A 590 28.05 -8.04 -9.60
N ASP A 591 27.18 -9.05 -9.70
CA ASP A 591 27.56 -10.46 -9.83
C ASP A 591 28.55 -10.92 -8.74
N GLY A 592 28.35 -10.41 -7.51
CA GLY A 592 29.23 -10.67 -6.36
C GLY A 592 30.57 -9.90 -6.38
N ILE A 593 30.87 -9.12 -7.42
CA ILE A 593 32.07 -8.29 -7.49
C ILE A 593 31.74 -6.87 -7.01
N ALA A 594 32.55 -6.34 -6.08
CA ALA A 594 32.30 -5.03 -5.50
C ALA A 594 32.36 -3.89 -6.54
N LEU A 595 31.32 -3.07 -6.57
CA LEU A 595 31.30 -1.77 -7.25
C LEU A 595 32.01 -0.73 -6.36
N PHE A 596 31.69 -0.74 -5.07
CA PHE A 596 32.38 0.01 -4.02
C PHE A 596 32.15 -0.66 -2.65
N GLU A 597 33.05 -0.38 -1.70
CA GLU A 597 32.93 -0.86 -0.32
C GLU A 597 33.10 0.30 0.67
N ASN A 598 32.32 0.27 1.74
CA ASN A 598 32.42 1.20 2.89
C ASN A 598 32.28 2.69 2.52
N MET A 599 31.50 3.00 1.47
CA MET A 599 31.18 4.38 1.11
C MET A 599 30.46 5.07 2.28
N ASP A 600 30.93 6.26 2.65
CA ASP A 600 30.30 7.04 3.72
C ASP A 600 29.02 7.70 3.20
N VAL A 601 27.88 7.28 3.76
CA VAL A 601 26.55 7.78 3.38
C VAL A 601 25.95 8.74 4.42
N SER A 602 26.75 9.22 5.37
CA SER A 602 26.32 10.19 6.39
C SER A 602 25.77 11.50 5.78
N THR A 603 26.21 11.85 4.58
CA THR A 603 25.78 13.06 3.85
C THR A 603 24.46 12.90 3.08
N CYS A 604 23.92 11.68 2.96
CA CYS A 604 22.64 11.42 2.30
C CYS A 604 21.46 12.08 3.03
N ASN A 605 21.56 12.28 4.35
CA ASN A 605 20.46 12.66 5.23
C ASN A 605 19.25 11.70 5.16
N CYS A 606 19.51 10.42 4.85
CA CYS A 606 18.54 9.34 4.80
C CYS A 606 18.84 8.32 5.93
N PRO A 607 18.29 8.51 7.15
CA PRO A 607 18.61 7.66 8.30
C PRO A 607 17.93 6.28 8.24
N SER A 608 16.75 6.21 7.62
CA SER A 608 15.95 5.00 7.41
C SER A 608 15.05 5.18 6.20
N GLY A 609 14.51 4.09 5.68
CA GLY A 609 13.56 4.14 4.58
C GLY A 609 13.36 2.78 3.91
N TRP A 610 12.54 2.76 2.86
CA TRP A 610 12.30 1.57 2.06
C TRP A 610 13.55 1.09 1.33
N THR A 611 13.49 -0.13 0.83
CA THR A 611 14.31 -0.52 -0.33
C THR A 611 13.58 -0.14 -1.63
N ALA A 612 14.28 -0.15 -2.75
CA ALA A 612 13.69 0.12 -4.04
C ALA A 612 14.43 -0.58 -5.18
N VAL A 613 13.71 -0.79 -6.26
CA VAL A 613 14.26 -1.05 -7.60
C VAL A 613 13.80 0.05 -8.54
N GLY A 614 14.54 0.32 -9.59
CA GLY A 614 14.22 1.42 -10.50
C GLY A 614 14.99 1.32 -11.81
N THR A 615 14.68 2.20 -12.73
CA THR A 615 15.54 2.45 -13.88
C THR A 615 16.54 3.57 -13.53
N GLY A 616 17.50 3.86 -14.39
CA GLY A 616 18.39 5.01 -14.23
C GLY A 616 17.64 6.34 -14.34
N TRP A 617 18.05 7.16 -15.31
CA TRP A 617 17.53 8.52 -15.49
C TRP A 617 16.33 8.59 -16.43
N THR A 618 16.06 7.51 -17.14
CA THR A 618 15.15 7.46 -18.28
C THR A 618 14.11 6.37 -18.07
N TYR A 619 12.97 6.56 -18.73
CA TYR A 619 11.93 5.56 -18.84
C TYR A 619 12.40 4.50 -19.83
N GLU A 620 12.78 3.34 -19.31
CA GLU A 620 13.40 2.25 -20.07
C GLU A 620 12.81 0.93 -19.64
N PHE A 621 12.86 -0.06 -20.52
CA PHE A 621 12.45 -1.41 -20.20
C PHE A 621 13.58 -2.13 -19.46
N VAL A 622 13.36 -2.40 -18.18
CA VAL A 622 14.27 -3.15 -17.33
C VAL A 622 13.47 -4.20 -16.57
N TRP A 623 14.00 -5.40 -16.55
CA TRP A 623 13.42 -6.57 -15.91
C TRP A 623 14.13 -6.83 -14.59
N PHE A 624 13.40 -7.36 -13.62
CA PHE A 624 13.83 -7.65 -12.26
C PHE A 624 13.29 -9.01 -11.82
N ASP A 625 14.14 -9.80 -11.19
CA ASP A 625 13.81 -11.14 -10.70
C ASP A 625 14.54 -11.46 -9.39
N ASN A 626 14.15 -12.52 -8.68
CA ASN A 626 14.81 -13.04 -7.48
C ASN A 626 15.11 -11.95 -6.43
N TYR A 627 14.14 -11.09 -6.15
CA TYR A 627 14.27 -10.05 -5.14
C TYR A 627 14.44 -10.70 -3.77
N ALA A 628 15.41 -10.23 -2.98
CA ALA A 628 15.62 -10.71 -1.61
C ALA A 628 16.06 -9.57 -0.68
N VAL A 629 15.49 -9.52 0.52
CA VAL A 629 15.82 -8.52 1.56
C VAL A 629 15.96 -9.14 2.95
N ASN A 630 16.93 -8.64 3.70
CA ASN A 630 17.27 -9.05 5.06
C ASN A 630 17.40 -7.82 5.97
N SER A 631 16.95 -7.92 7.23
CA SER A 631 17.32 -6.90 8.23
C SER A 631 18.82 -7.01 8.52
N ALA A 632 19.55 -5.91 8.57
CA ALA A 632 20.99 -6.00 8.84
C ALA A 632 21.33 -6.12 10.35
N THR A 633 20.34 -6.27 11.24
CA THR A 633 20.56 -6.98 12.51
C THR A 633 20.88 -8.46 12.28
N ASN A 634 20.55 -8.99 11.11
CA ASN A 634 20.89 -10.31 10.58
C ASN A 634 21.85 -10.19 9.38
N ALA A 635 22.79 -9.22 9.39
CA ALA A 635 23.83 -9.10 8.37
C ALA A 635 24.90 -10.21 8.51
N GLY A 636 24.48 -11.47 8.39
CA GLY A 636 25.32 -12.58 7.98
C GLY A 636 25.18 -12.74 6.48
N VAL A 637 26.14 -12.21 5.74
CA VAL A 637 26.49 -12.47 4.32
C VAL A 637 25.56 -13.44 3.58
N LEU A 638 24.80 -12.90 2.61
CA LEU A 638 24.16 -13.66 1.53
C LEU A 638 25.23 -14.51 0.81
N CYS A 639 24.88 -15.78 0.56
CA CYS A 639 25.68 -16.76 -0.16
C CYS A 639 26.32 -16.16 -1.43
N ALA A 640 27.64 -15.94 -1.45
CA ALA A 640 28.38 -15.90 -2.70
C ALA A 640 28.61 -17.36 -3.15
N PRO A 641 28.30 -17.76 -4.40
CA PRO A 641 28.82 -19.00 -4.94
C PRO A 641 30.35 -18.93 -4.90
N ALA A 642 30.97 -19.98 -4.36
CA ALA A 642 32.40 -20.06 -4.16
C ALA A 642 33.17 -19.90 -5.49
N ALA A 643 33.75 -18.71 -5.72
CA ALA A 643 35.03 -18.62 -6.42
C ALA A 643 36.13 -18.89 -5.38
N SER A 644 37.02 -19.83 -5.72
CA SER A 644 38.09 -20.34 -4.87
C SER A 644 38.89 -19.26 -4.12
N GLY A 645 38.92 -19.34 -2.78
CA GLY A 645 40.07 -18.85 -2.00
C GLY A 645 39.87 -17.68 -1.03
N GLN A 646 38.69 -17.44 -0.45
CA GLN A 646 38.54 -16.47 0.64
C GLN A 646 37.86 -17.05 1.89
N SER A 647 38.32 -16.57 3.06
CA SER A 647 37.79 -16.92 4.40
C SER A 647 36.45 -16.24 4.66
N ALA A 648 35.43 -17.00 5.08
CA ALA A 648 34.20 -16.42 5.61
C ALA A 648 34.38 -16.00 7.08
N ILE A 649 33.97 -14.77 7.42
CA ILE A 649 33.87 -14.33 8.80
C ILE A 649 32.44 -14.64 9.28
N LEU A 650 32.31 -15.58 10.21
CA LEU A 650 31.06 -15.89 10.91
C LEU A 650 31.08 -15.09 12.24
N GLU A 651 30.27 -14.03 12.37
CA GLU A 651 30.05 -13.32 13.63
C GLU A 651 28.59 -13.46 14.07
N GLY A 652 28.36 -13.93 15.31
CA GLY A 652 27.07 -13.88 15.98
C GLY A 652 27.04 -12.79 17.05
N THR A 653 25.93 -12.05 17.16
CA THR A 653 25.67 -11.02 18.20
C THR A 653 24.60 -11.55 19.17
N SER A 654 24.70 -11.67 20.51
CA SER A 654 25.17 -10.74 21.55
C SER A 654 25.20 -11.40 22.97
N THR A 655 25.50 -10.58 24.00
CA THR A 655 25.52 -10.71 25.49
C THR A 655 26.52 -11.68 26.18
N ALA A 656 27.21 -11.13 27.17
CA ALA A 656 28.47 -11.54 27.79
C ALA A 656 28.51 -12.84 28.62
N PHE A 657 27.62 -13.83 28.43
CA PHE A 657 27.60 -15.04 29.26
C PHE A 657 27.84 -16.39 28.54
N ASP A 658 27.92 -16.44 27.21
CA ASP A 658 28.05 -17.70 26.43
C ASP A 658 29.31 -17.85 25.57
N ALA A 659 30.31 -16.99 25.74
CA ALA A 659 31.49 -16.95 24.86
C ALA A 659 32.38 -18.21 24.90
N ASN A 660 32.21 -19.10 25.89
CA ASN A 660 33.06 -20.28 26.11
C ASN A 660 32.76 -21.49 25.21
N PHE A 661 31.75 -21.40 24.33
CA PHE A 661 31.35 -22.50 23.43
C PHE A 661 31.12 -22.04 21.97
N ARG A 662 31.71 -20.90 21.57
CA ARG A 662 31.53 -20.32 20.22
C ARG A 662 32.82 -20.39 19.40
N TYR A 663 32.71 -20.79 18.13
CA TYR A 663 33.88 -21.05 17.27
C TYR A 663 33.85 -20.23 15.98
N ARG A 664 35.03 -19.81 15.52
CA ARG A 664 35.28 -19.24 14.19
C ARG A 664 35.91 -20.30 13.30
N TYR A 665 35.32 -20.58 12.14
CA TYR A 665 35.86 -21.55 11.17
C TYR A 665 36.72 -20.88 10.09
N SER A 666 37.87 -21.46 9.78
CA SER A 666 38.74 -21.04 8.68
C SER A 666 38.74 -22.09 7.57
N PHE A 667 38.07 -21.81 6.45
CA PHE A 667 38.06 -22.70 5.27
C PHE A 667 39.46 -22.97 4.69
N GLN A 668 40.39 -22.03 4.87
CA GLN A 668 41.77 -22.18 4.40
C GLN A 668 42.58 -23.16 5.25
N GLN A 669 42.30 -23.23 6.55
CA GLN A 669 43.08 -24.02 7.52
C GLN A 669 42.31 -25.21 8.09
N GLY A 670 41.02 -25.33 7.81
CA GLY A 670 40.13 -26.31 8.45
C GLY A 670 39.95 -26.07 9.96
N SER A 671 40.38 -24.94 10.52
CA SER A 671 40.47 -24.75 11.97
C SER A 671 39.20 -24.12 12.56
N LEU A 672 38.76 -24.62 13.72
CA LEU A 672 37.68 -24.05 14.54
C LEU A 672 38.29 -23.37 15.78
N THR A 673 38.47 -22.05 15.72
CA THR A 673 39.10 -21.28 16.80
C THR A 673 38.06 -20.79 17.81
N LEU A 674 38.30 -20.99 19.11
CA LEU A 674 37.41 -20.53 20.17
C LEU A 674 37.41 -18.99 20.23
N ILE A 675 36.23 -18.39 20.17
CA ILE A 675 36.09 -16.93 20.11
C ILE A 675 36.53 -16.27 21.43
N SER A 676 36.20 -16.84 22.59
CA SER A 676 36.60 -16.27 23.89
C SER A 676 38.10 -16.38 24.17
N ASN A 677 38.80 -17.30 23.51
CA ASN A 677 40.25 -17.44 23.60
C ASN A 677 40.83 -17.93 22.26
N PRO A 678 41.23 -17.03 21.36
CA PRO A 678 41.74 -17.38 20.03
C PRO A 678 43.04 -18.19 20.01
N SER A 679 43.68 -18.42 21.17
CA SER A 679 44.81 -19.35 21.28
C SER A 679 44.38 -20.81 21.40
N LEU A 680 43.09 -21.09 21.55
CA LEU A 680 42.52 -22.42 21.64
C LEU A 680 41.68 -22.76 20.41
N CYS A 681 41.85 -23.98 19.91
CA CYS A 681 41.14 -24.54 18.78
C CYS A 681 40.40 -25.81 19.21
N LEU A 682 39.28 -26.11 18.55
CA LEU A 682 38.62 -27.39 18.67
C LEU A 682 39.47 -28.44 17.96
N GLY A 683 40.05 -29.34 18.73
CA GLY A 683 40.88 -30.42 18.21
C GLY A 683 40.60 -31.71 18.97
N VAL A 684 41.54 -32.64 18.92
CA VAL A 684 41.35 -33.98 19.48
C VAL A 684 42.46 -34.25 20.49
N SER A 685 42.09 -34.62 21.72
CA SER A 685 43.05 -34.88 22.79
C SER A 685 43.55 -36.33 22.74
N GLY A 686 44.72 -36.58 22.15
CA GLY A 686 45.38 -37.90 22.16
C GLY A 686 46.09 -38.24 20.85
N LYS A 687 46.95 -39.28 20.87
CA LYS A 687 47.64 -39.78 19.67
C LYS A 687 46.88 -40.97 19.08
N ASP A 688 46.63 -40.91 17.76
CA ASP A 688 46.18 -41.98 16.85
C ASP A 688 44.89 -42.78 17.25
N PRO A 689 43.77 -42.63 16.50
CA PRO A 689 42.55 -43.42 16.67
C PRO A 689 42.75 -44.95 16.64
N SER A 690 43.89 -45.45 16.14
CA SER A 690 44.23 -46.88 16.13
C SER A 690 44.37 -47.51 17.54
N SER A 691 44.43 -46.69 18.59
CA SER A 691 44.55 -47.11 19.99
C SER A 691 43.31 -46.85 20.87
N GLY A 692 42.22 -46.38 20.26
CA GLY A 692 40.95 -46.02 20.91
C GLY A 692 40.37 -44.73 20.29
N TYR A 693 39.07 -44.48 20.45
CA TYR A 693 38.40 -43.28 19.95
C TYR A 693 38.74 -42.06 20.83
N PRO A 694 39.55 -41.10 20.35
CA PRO A 694 40.03 -39.98 21.17
C PRO A 694 38.95 -38.90 21.33
N ASN A 695 38.99 -38.19 22.46
CA ASN A 695 38.01 -37.14 22.76
C ASN A 695 38.24 -35.88 21.92
N VAL A 696 37.15 -35.24 21.51
CA VAL A 696 37.16 -33.87 21.00
C VAL A 696 37.31 -32.92 22.19
N ALA A 697 38.28 -32.02 22.11
CA ALA A 697 38.67 -31.14 23.20
C ALA A 697 39.16 -29.78 22.69
N LEU A 698 39.20 -28.79 23.59
CA LEU A 698 39.91 -27.55 23.35
C LEU A 698 41.42 -27.77 23.56
N VAL A 699 42.20 -27.50 22.52
CA VAL A 699 43.67 -27.63 22.50
C VAL A 699 44.31 -26.33 22.04
N ALA A 700 45.61 -26.14 22.27
CA ALA A 700 46.31 -24.97 21.74
C ALA A 700 46.30 -25.01 20.20
N CYS A 701 45.92 -23.89 19.55
CA CYS A 701 45.87 -23.81 18.10
C CYS A 701 47.25 -24.07 17.46
N ASP A 702 47.34 -25.10 16.62
CA ASP A 702 48.50 -25.41 15.78
C ASP A 702 48.01 -25.69 14.35
N PRO A 703 48.25 -24.79 13.38
CA PRO A 703 47.79 -24.95 12.01
C PRO A 703 48.50 -26.09 11.25
N GLN A 704 49.53 -26.72 11.83
CA GLN A 704 50.19 -27.92 11.28
C GLN A 704 49.66 -29.22 11.88
N ASP A 705 48.82 -29.14 12.91
CA ASP A 705 48.24 -30.30 13.58
C ASP A 705 46.94 -30.73 12.89
N ALA A 706 47.03 -31.83 12.13
CA ALA A 706 45.90 -32.39 11.40
C ALA A 706 44.72 -32.81 12.31
N SER A 707 44.94 -32.99 13.62
CA SER A 707 43.87 -33.27 14.59
C SER A 707 42.93 -32.08 14.83
N GLN A 708 43.34 -30.89 14.43
CA GLN A 708 42.59 -29.63 14.55
C GLN A 708 41.97 -29.19 13.23
N ALA A 709 42.22 -29.94 12.15
CA ALA A 709 41.68 -29.69 10.83
C ALA A 709 40.33 -30.41 10.69
N TRP A 710 39.28 -29.65 10.41
CA TRP A 710 37.92 -30.10 10.20
C TRP A 710 37.46 -29.70 8.81
N ASP A 711 36.92 -30.65 8.06
CA ASP A 711 36.17 -30.45 6.83
C ASP A 711 34.67 -30.49 7.17
N LEU A 712 33.95 -29.42 6.84
CA LEU A 712 32.52 -29.32 7.11
C LEU A 712 31.75 -29.76 5.88
N GLN A 713 31.14 -30.93 5.97
CA GLN A 713 30.24 -31.43 4.93
C GLN A 713 28.81 -30.95 5.25
N LEU A 714 28.37 -29.96 4.48
CA LEU A 714 27.07 -29.31 4.66
C LEU A 714 25.98 -30.04 3.87
N ASN A 715 24.87 -30.36 4.55
CA ASN A 715 23.60 -30.78 3.95
C ASN A 715 22.51 -29.76 4.30
N SER A 716 21.34 -29.83 3.64
CA SER A 716 20.25 -28.84 3.76
C SER A 716 19.77 -28.52 5.17
N THR A 717 20.00 -29.42 6.14
CA THR A 717 19.53 -29.28 7.53
C THR A 717 20.58 -29.62 8.59
N THR A 718 21.76 -30.12 8.20
CA THR A 718 22.79 -30.61 9.15
C THR A 718 24.19 -30.45 8.56
N THR A 719 25.18 -30.42 9.45
CA THR A 719 26.60 -30.35 9.15
C THR A 719 27.32 -31.55 9.77
N GLN A 720 28.09 -32.27 8.97
CA GLN A 720 28.99 -33.31 9.45
C GLN A 720 30.40 -32.75 9.53
N PHE A 721 31.03 -32.86 10.70
CA PHE A 721 32.40 -32.41 10.94
C PHE A 721 33.36 -33.59 10.75
N VAL A 722 34.02 -33.65 9.59
CA VAL A 722 35.00 -34.68 9.24
C VAL A 722 36.38 -34.19 9.65
N ASN A 723 37.17 -34.99 10.37
CA ASN A 723 38.48 -34.57 10.84
C ASN A 723 39.60 -34.99 9.88
N GLY A 724 40.62 -34.15 9.72
CA GLY A 724 41.76 -34.34 8.82
C GLY A 724 42.83 -35.32 9.32
N PHE A 725 42.62 -35.96 10.48
CA PHE A 725 43.56 -36.93 11.04
C PHE A 725 43.83 -38.12 10.09
N GLU A 726 45.10 -38.35 9.73
CA GLU A 726 45.61 -39.48 8.92
C GLU A 726 44.93 -39.76 7.54
N ASN A 727 44.22 -38.79 6.95
CA ASN A 727 43.40 -39.00 5.73
C ASN A 727 42.33 -40.11 5.88
N LYS A 728 41.87 -40.41 7.10
CA LYS A 728 40.85 -41.42 7.37
C LYS A 728 39.52 -40.76 7.73
N GLY A 729 38.41 -41.32 7.23
CA GLY A 729 37.06 -40.79 7.39
C GLY A 729 36.52 -40.90 8.81
N TYR A 730 37.04 -40.08 9.72
CA TYR A 730 36.55 -39.93 11.09
C TYR A 730 35.71 -38.66 11.23
N CYS A 731 34.61 -38.79 11.97
CA CYS A 731 33.63 -37.73 12.19
C CYS A 731 33.57 -37.40 13.68
N MET A 732 33.21 -36.15 14.00
CA MET A 732 32.76 -35.80 15.35
C MET A 732 31.54 -36.65 15.70
N ASP A 733 31.55 -37.25 16.89
CA ASP A 733 30.54 -38.23 17.30
C ASP A 733 30.21 -38.07 18.80
N VAL A 734 28.92 -38.08 19.15
CA VAL A 734 28.49 -38.19 20.55
C VAL A 734 28.58 -39.66 20.99
N THR A 735 29.54 -39.97 21.86
CA THR A 735 29.91 -41.34 22.27
C THR A 735 28.67 -42.19 22.59
N GLY A 736 28.50 -43.28 21.85
CA GLY A 736 27.44 -44.27 22.12
C GLY A 736 26.02 -43.76 21.91
N GLN A 737 25.81 -42.68 21.15
CA GLN A 737 24.50 -42.04 20.92
C GLN A 737 23.84 -41.56 22.22
N ALA A 738 24.64 -41.25 23.24
CA ALA A 738 24.15 -40.83 24.53
C ALA A 738 23.34 -39.51 24.44
N SER A 739 22.19 -39.47 25.10
CA SER A 739 21.27 -38.31 25.09
C SER A 739 21.20 -37.58 26.45
N TRP A 740 22.13 -37.87 27.37
CA TRP A 740 22.18 -37.26 28.71
C TRP A 740 23.26 -36.18 28.81
N ALA A 741 22.99 -35.15 29.63
CA ALA A 741 23.93 -34.05 29.85
C ALA A 741 25.30 -34.56 30.35
N GLY A 742 26.38 -34.02 29.79
CA GLY A 742 27.74 -34.48 30.08
C GLY A 742 28.19 -35.69 29.27
N ALA A 743 27.42 -36.12 28.26
CA ALA A 743 27.87 -37.07 27.26
C ALA A 743 29.16 -36.60 26.59
N ASN A 744 30.08 -37.53 26.37
CA ASN A 744 31.38 -37.26 25.76
C ASN A 744 31.23 -37.09 24.24
N VAL A 745 32.11 -36.29 23.64
CA VAL A 745 32.25 -36.15 22.19
C VAL A 745 33.62 -36.71 21.80
N GLU A 746 33.66 -37.61 20.83
CA GLU A 746 34.85 -38.31 20.37
C GLU A 746 34.99 -38.25 18.84
N LEU A 747 36.13 -38.68 18.33
CA LEU A 747 36.25 -39.08 16.94
C LEU A 747 35.81 -40.54 16.78
N TYR A 748 34.90 -40.80 15.85
CA TYR A 748 34.46 -42.14 15.47
C TYR A 748 34.43 -42.29 13.94
N GLU A 749 34.46 -43.53 13.43
CA GLU A 749 34.35 -43.77 11.98
C GLU A 749 33.06 -43.13 11.44
N CYS A 750 33.16 -42.34 10.37
CA CYS A 750 32.01 -41.70 9.75
C CYS A 750 31.02 -42.78 9.26
N ASN A 751 29.85 -42.85 9.88
CA ASN A 751 28.81 -43.83 9.57
C ASN A 751 27.45 -43.18 9.25
N GLY A 752 27.36 -41.85 9.36
CA GLY A 752 26.15 -41.07 9.02
C GLY A 752 25.05 -41.13 10.07
N GLY A 753 25.31 -41.68 11.26
CA GLY A 753 24.38 -41.70 12.38
C GLY A 753 24.01 -40.30 12.87
N ASP A 754 22.86 -40.15 13.52
CA ASP A 754 22.37 -38.85 13.98
C ASP A 754 23.26 -38.23 15.07
N ASN A 755 23.99 -39.06 15.82
CA ASN A 755 25.04 -38.64 16.75
C ASN A 755 26.29 -38.04 16.07
N GLN A 756 26.36 -38.05 14.73
CA GLN A 756 27.41 -37.41 13.92
C GLN A 756 26.91 -36.16 13.15
N LYS A 757 25.63 -35.80 13.32
CA LYS A 757 25.00 -34.65 12.63
C LYS A 757 24.85 -33.48 13.58
N PHE A 758 25.57 -32.40 13.30
CA PHE A 758 25.58 -31.20 14.12
C PHE A 758 25.04 -30.01 13.33
N VAL A 759 24.67 -28.94 14.01
CA VAL A 759 24.43 -27.63 13.42
C VAL A 759 25.29 -26.61 14.12
N LEU A 760 25.72 -25.60 13.37
CA LEU A 760 26.16 -24.34 13.95
C LEU A 760 24.91 -23.47 14.09
N ASP A 761 24.51 -23.18 15.32
CA ASP A 761 23.36 -22.31 15.56
C ASP A 761 23.72 -20.83 15.28
N GLU A 762 22.71 -19.96 15.25
CA GLU A 762 22.85 -18.51 15.04
C GLU A 762 23.77 -17.84 16.09
N ASP A 763 24.04 -18.51 17.22
CA ASP A 763 24.94 -18.07 18.28
C ASP A 763 26.38 -18.60 18.13
N GLY A 764 26.67 -19.40 17.10
CA GLY A 764 27.99 -20.00 16.85
C GLY A 764 28.31 -21.22 17.71
N ARG A 765 27.31 -21.88 18.32
CA ARG A 765 27.47 -23.13 19.08
C ARG A 765 27.37 -24.33 18.16
N ILE A 766 28.14 -25.39 18.45
CA ILE A 766 28.02 -26.69 17.79
C ILE A 766 27.01 -27.53 18.57
N VAL A 767 25.87 -27.86 17.94
CA VAL A 767 24.75 -28.56 18.58
C VAL A 767 24.46 -29.85 17.82
N ASN A 768 24.41 -31.00 18.49
CA ASN A 768 24.00 -32.25 17.85
C ASN A 768 22.47 -32.23 17.58
N THR A 769 22.07 -32.57 16.36
CA THR A 769 20.67 -32.49 15.89
C THR A 769 19.83 -33.74 16.19
N GLY A 770 20.42 -34.80 16.74
CA GLY A 770 19.75 -36.08 16.94
C GLY A 770 18.61 -36.09 17.96
N TYR A 771 18.48 -35.06 18.83
CA TYR A 771 17.57 -35.14 19.99
C TYR A 771 16.92 -33.82 20.45
N VAL A 772 16.97 -32.74 19.66
CA VAL A 772 16.27 -31.46 19.93
C VAL A 772 15.68 -30.92 18.63
N GLU A 773 14.40 -30.51 18.61
CA GLU A 773 13.84 -29.77 17.46
C GLU A 773 14.70 -28.51 17.23
N PRO A 774 15.33 -28.32 16.05
CA PRO A 774 16.23 -27.20 15.84
C PRO A 774 15.46 -25.88 15.84
N LYS A 775 15.87 -24.94 16.69
CA LYS A 775 15.80 -23.53 16.31
C LYS A 775 16.62 -23.38 15.02
N LYS A 776 15.99 -22.84 13.97
CA LYS A 776 16.48 -22.63 12.59
C LYS A 776 17.97 -22.96 12.37
N ALA A 777 18.23 -24.01 11.60
CA ALA A 777 19.54 -24.22 10.99
C ALA A 777 19.80 -23.13 9.94
N VAL A 778 21.05 -22.71 9.77
CA VAL A 778 21.49 -21.97 8.58
C VAL A 778 21.26 -22.87 7.36
N GLY A 779 20.24 -22.57 6.56
CA GLY A 779 19.85 -23.40 5.41
C GLY A 779 20.97 -23.46 4.36
N ALA A 780 21.18 -24.64 3.76
CA ALA A 780 22.11 -24.79 2.66
C ALA A 780 21.64 -23.99 1.44
N CYS A 781 22.57 -23.25 0.82
CA CYS A 781 22.35 -22.62 -0.48
C CYS A 781 21.99 -23.74 -1.50
N SER A 782 20.85 -23.61 -2.18
CA SER A 782 20.42 -24.56 -3.22
C SER A 782 21.45 -24.61 -4.35
N ALA A 783 21.93 -25.80 -4.69
CA ALA A 783 22.79 -26.00 -5.85
C ALA A 783 21.99 -25.79 -7.15
N ILE A 784 22.46 -24.88 -8.00
CA ILE A 784 22.03 -24.77 -9.39
C ILE A 784 22.52 -26.05 -10.12
N PRO A 785 21.65 -26.82 -10.82
CA PRO A 785 22.12 -27.89 -11.70
C PRO A 785 22.97 -27.27 -12.83
N MET A 786 24.18 -27.78 -13.03
CA MET A 786 25.12 -27.36 -14.08
C MET A 786 24.53 -27.40 -15.49
#